data_AF-A0A1V8UTP9-F1
#
_entry.id   AF-A0A1V8UTP9-F1
#
_cell.length_a   1.000
_cell.length_b   1.000
_cell.length_c   1.000
_cell.angle_alpha   90.00
_cell.angle_beta   90.00
_cell.angle_gamma   90.00
#
_symmetry.space_group_name_H-M   'P 1'
#
loop_
_entity.id
_entity.type
_entity.pdbx_description
1 polymer ?
#
loop_
_entity_poly.entity_id
_entity_poly.type
_entity_poly.pdbx_seq_one_letter_code
_entity_poly.pdbx_strand_id
1 'polypeptide(L)'
;MMDKSYLLLRTIAKSAPRQETSRYICTFCRHLRPQIENPRYPLRSVFRRQQSTAQPGDSPGFTSVLDNPPVLIRTNRKHNKFGLALLAAIPVISFGLGCWQVQRLGWKTEIMARFEDRLVREPLPLPPVVDPSAIKDFDYRRVYAKGVLRHEKEMLVGPRLHDGKDGFLVVTPLDRRGEFPDSEVNTTVLVNRGWIPASMADPRTRPEGLPIGVTTVEGLLREPWRRNLFTPVNKPEEGKFYFPDVAEMAAHAGAQGVWVEETMRNDLLESYRREEKGIPIGRAPEVNLRNNHGQYIFSQPGNKRHDVDGAKEAAKWNQQESQAEQGVVNSDQRPKSRPPGTATRASHWFFKMSSKNQNHIVAGTTRGEGTINVQQLLDRPWYRIRHLRKLYLWMSVVLVVQATNGLDGSIMNGVQSLPYWNAYFDYPTGARLALFNSTQGLGGVASQFFLWWLVEKIGRRMTIIIGSVIIILGVFLQSFAKGLVMFAVARAIIGLGLSFEYTAAPMLVTELAHPTHRAQLSTFLNTLYNLGATLAAWITLGTLTIQSDWSWRAVSLIQLLPSLISVALTWFVPESPRWLVSRGRSEEALAILRKHHCGDDPSDNLAEFELREIQYTLNFEMEHSTRSWFDLFRTKGNRWRTWIVVTCSIAAQASGTTLTGYYLVVVLRLIGITEPRTQNIINGCLTMWNMGWSFWGASQIEHIGRRPLMLGSLTGMLVLGFLPWTICNAEYEINGNNAAGKAVLAFIFVFTAFYSTTWNGILTGYTVEVCSYSLRSKLICLQNLLVQGFNYLNPVGLKNIGWKYYIVVDCILVLELALVYFTYPETSKITLEEISLIFDGAQAVQSNIVKEAVTEVGTSHVETKQAADVQRREVVA
;
A
#
# COMPACT_ATOMS: atom_id res chain seq x y z
N MET A 1 13.77 -41.23 -66.16
CA MET A 1 14.59 -40.01 -66.37
C MET A 1 14.74 -39.34 -65.02
N MET A 2 15.90 -39.10 -64.42
CA MET A 2 17.29 -39.46 -64.64
C MET A 2 17.86 -39.50 -63.22
N ASP A 3 18.65 -40.52 -62.93
CA ASP A 3 19.31 -40.75 -61.65
C ASP A 3 20.81 -40.94 -61.95
N LYS A 4 21.65 -40.71 -60.94
CA LYS A 4 23.04 -41.18 -60.75
C LYS A 4 24.26 -40.29 -61.10
N SER A 5 25.21 -40.41 -60.15
CA SER A 5 26.70 -40.49 -60.25
C SER A 5 27.48 -39.20 -60.56
N TYR A 6 28.35 -38.66 -59.68
CA TYR A 6 29.64 -39.16 -59.13
C TYR A 6 30.68 -39.63 -60.18
N LEU A 7 31.89 -39.07 -60.03
CA LEU A 7 33.19 -39.47 -60.63
C LEU A 7 33.41 -39.28 -62.14
N LEU A 8 34.29 -38.32 -62.48
CA LEU A 8 35.52 -38.55 -63.27
C LEU A 8 36.13 -37.20 -63.72
N LEU A 9 37.26 -36.81 -63.12
CA LEU A 9 38.45 -36.35 -63.84
C LEU A 9 39.62 -36.25 -62.86
N ARG A 10 40.28 -37.40 -62.73
CA ARG A 10 41.61 -37.57 -62.17
C ARG A 10 42.61 -37.37 -63.33
N THR A 11 43.75 -36.74 -63.00
CA THR A 11 45.12 -37.05 -63.49
C THR A 11 45.47 -36.81 -64.97
N ILE A 12 46.49 -35.98 -65.23
CA ILE A 12 47.90 -36.38 -65.49
C ILE A 12 48.78 -35.14 -65.73
N ALA A 13 50.03 -35.21 -65.22
CA ALA A 13 51.26 -34.44 -65.52
C ALA A 13 51.45 -33.06 -64.86
N LYS A 14 52.61 -32.69 -64.29
CA LYS A 14 53.94 -33.32 -64.12
C LYS A 14 54.77 -32.43 -63.14
N SER A 15 55.49 -33.07 -62.21
CA SER A 15 56.82 -32.75 -61.61
C SER A 15 57.32 -31.30 -61.32
N ALA A 16 57.78 -31.12 -60.06
CA ALA A 16 58.64 -30.12 -59.36
C ALA A 16 59.85 -29.47 -60.12
N PRO A 17 60.69 -28.52 -59.56
CA PRO A 17 60.94 -28.12 -58.15
C PRO A 17 61.29 -26.60 -57.83
N ARG A 18 61.66 -26.38 -56.54
CA ARG A 18 62.17 -25.22 -55.71
C ARG A 18 63.00 -24.07 -56.34
N GLN A 19 62.90 -22.83 -55.79
CA GLN A 19 63.95 -22.08 -55.01
C GLN A 19 63.70 -20.55 -54.80
N GLU A 20 63.82 -20.10 -53.54
CA GLU A 20 64.51 -18.92 -52.91
C GLU A 20 64.80 -17.54 -53.58
N THR A 21 64.57 -16.48 -52.78
CA THR A 21 65.34 -15.22 -52.51
C THR A 21 64.93 -13.82 -53.06
N SER A 22 64.90 -12.87 -52.10
CA SER A 22 65.34 -11.45 -52.13
C SER A 22 64.48 -10.29 -52.69
N ARG A 23 64.04 -9.43 -51.74
CA ARG A 23 63.97 -7.95 -51.69
C ARG A 23 63.99 -7.12 -52.98
N TYR A 24 62.95 -6.27 -53.15
CA TYR A 24 63.09 -4.92 -53.71
C TYR A 24 62.26 -3.90 -52.92
N ILE A 25 62.92 -2.80 -52.57
CA ILE A 25 62.45 -1.65 -51.79
C ILE A 25 61.81 -0.64 -52.75
N CYS A 26 60.61 -0.13 -52.43
CA CYS A 26 59.96 0.94 -53.18
C CYS A 26 60.53 2.32 -52.80
N THR A 27 60.96 3.04 -53.82
CA THR A 27 61.74 4.29 -53.80
C THR A 27 60.92 5.56 -53.51
N PHE A 28 59.62 5.45 -53.22
CA PHE A 28 58.71 6.61 -53.11
C PHE A 28 58.63 7.23 -51.71
N CYS A 29 59.08 6.53 -50.66
CA CYS A 29 58.94 7.00 -49.26
C CYS A 29 60.14 7.80 -48.71
N ARG A 30 61.07 8.25 -49.57
CA ARG A 30 62.38 8.82 -49.13
C ARG A 30 62.42 10.36 -48.99
N HIS A 31 61.30 11.08 -49.01
CA HIS A 31 61.32 12.56 -49.03
C HIS A 31 60.57 13.27 -47.89
N LEU A 32 60.32 12.60 -46.76
CA LEU A 32 59.83 13.29 -45.55
C LEU A 32 60.69 12.93 -44.34
N ARG A 33 61.66 13.80 -44.04
CA ARG A 33 62.51 13.80 -42.84
C ARG A 33 62.73 15.28 -42.42
N PRO A 34 63.14 15.58 -41.18
CA PRO A 34 62.26 15.95 -40.07
C PRO A 34 62.56 17.36 -39.49
N GLN A 35 61.71 17.86 -38.59
CA GLN A 35 62.17 18.77 -37.52
C GLN A 35 61.71 18.28 -36.15
N ILE A 36 62.66 18.38 -35.23
CA ILE A 36 62.70 17.81 -33.89
C ILE A 36 62.19 18.87 -32.92
N GLU A 37 61.13 18.57 -32.15
CA GLU A 37 60.82 19.30 -30.93
C GLU A 37 60.57 18.31 -29.78
N ASN A 38 61.39 18.44 -28.74
CA ASN A 38 61.28 17.73 -27.47
C ASN A 38 60.19 18.36 -26.60
N PRO A 39 59.32 17.55 -25.97
CA PRO A 39 58.85 17.85 -24.63
C PRO A 39 59.29 16.74 -23.66
N ARG A 40 60.08 17.17 -22.67
CA ARG A 40 60.49 16.39 -21.50
C ARG A 40 59.26 15.96 -20.69
N TYR A 41 59.06 14.66 -20.49
CA TYR A 41 58.21 14.13 -19.43
C TYR A 41 59.04 13.30 -18.45
N PRO A 42 58.76 13.38 -17.12
CA PRO A 42 59.57 12.73 -16.11
C PRO A 42 59.34 11.22 -16.08
N LEU A 43 60.43 10.48 -15.92
CA LEU A 43 60.49 9.04 -15.73
C LEU A 43 59.58 8.58 -14.57
N ARG A 44 58.51 7.85 -14.89
CA ARG A 44 57.83 6.96 -13.92
C ARG A 44 58.34 5.54 -14.15
N SER A 45 59.01 5.01 -13.13
CA SER A 45 59.42 3.61 -13.04
C SER A 45 58.18 2.70 -13.10
N VAL A 46 58.04 1.98 -14.22
CA VAL A 46 57.09 0.87 -14.30
C VAL A 46 57.77 -0.35 -13.71
N PHE A 47 57.32 -0.76 -12.52
CA PHE A 47 57.63 -2.07 -11.96
C PHE A 47 57.20 -3.15 -12.96
N ARG A 48 58.18 -3.87 -13.51
CA ARG A 48 57.95 -5.07 -14.31
C ARG A 48 57.50 -6.20 -13.37
N ARG A 49 56.20 -6.35 -13.18
CA ARG A 49 55.63 -7.55 -12.52
C ARG A 49 55.65 -8.68 -13.55
N GLN A 50 56.61 -9.58 -13.46
CA GLN A 50 56.55 -10.88 -14.15
C GLN A 50 55.28 -11.61 -13.67
N GLN A 51 54.27 -11.72 -14.52
CA GLN A 51 53.19 -12.69 -14.33
C GLN A 51 53.63 -14.01 -14.93
N SER A 52 53.89 -14.98 -14.05
CA SER A 52 54.06 -16.39 -14.35
C SER A 52 52.80 -16.94 -15.03
N THR A 53 52.98 -17.70 -16.11
CA THR A 53 51.94 -18.43 -16.85
C THR A 53 51.70 -19.83 -16.24
N ALA A 54 51.49 -19.92 -14.93
CA ALA A 54 51.10 -21.16 -14.27
C ALA A 54 49.60 -21.08 -13.91
N GLN A 55 48.80 -21.98 -14.48
CA GLN A 55 47.41 -22.17 -14.06
C GLN A 55 47.43 -22.81 -12.65
N PRO A 56 46.56 -22.36 -11.73
CA PRO A 56 46.57 -22.84 -10.34
C PRO A 56 46.30 -24.35 -10.18
N GLY A 57 45.76 -25.01 -11.22
CA GLY A 57 45.51 -26.46 -11.26
C GLY A 57 46.75 -27.34 -11.42
N ASP A 58 47.90 -26.79 -11.80
CA ASP A 58 49.13 -27.56 -12.05
C ASP A 58 50.01 -27.73 -10.79
N SER A 59 49.55 -27.24 -9.64
CA SER A 59 50.30 -27.37 -8.37
C SER A 59 49.96 -28.68 -7.65
N PRO A 60 50.96 -29.46 -7.16
CA PRO A 60 50.73 -30.75 -6.51
C PRO A 60 50.02 -30.66 -5.14
N GLY A 61 49.59 -29.47 -4.71
CA GLY A 61 48.74 -29.23 -3.54
C GLY A 61 47.35 -28.67 -3.88
N PHE A 62 46.97 -28.63 -5.15
CA PHE A 62 45.65 -28.17 -5.59
C PHE A 62 44.59 -29.22 -5.29
N THR A 63 43.76 -28.96 -4.27
CA THR A 63 42.55 -29.72 -3.98
C THR A 63 41.34 -29.08 -4.67
N SER A 64 40.50 -29.90 -5.30
CA SER A 64 39.34 -29.43 -6.04
C SER A 64 38.33 -28.75 -5.13
N VAL A 65 37.68 -27.70 -5.64
CA VAL A 65 36.58 -26.98 -4.98
C VAL A 65 35.43 -27.92 -4.54
N LEU A 66 35.34 -29.10 -5.14
CA LEU A 66 34.34 -30.13 -4.84
C LEU A 66 34.64 -30.95 -3.58
N ASP A 67 35.88 -30.92 -3.06
CA ASP A 67 36.33 -31.81 -1.98
C ASP A 67 36.35 -31.14 -0.59
N ASN A 68 36.02 -29.85 -0.48
CA ASN A 68 36.02 -29.13 0.80
C ASN A 68 34.70 -29.25 1.57
N PRO A 69 34.72 -29.53 2.89
CA PRO A 69 33.51 -29.52 3.72
C PRO A 69 32.95 -28.08 3.91
N PRO A 70 31.63 -27.91 4.01
CA PRO A 70 30.98 -26.59 3.97
C PRO A 70 31.26 -25.73 5.23
N VAL A 71 31.60 -24.45 5.02
CA VAL A 71 31.79 -23.44 6.08
C VAL A 71 30.77 -22.30 5.93
N LEU A 72 30.02 -22.01 7.00
CA LEU A 72 29.05 -20.91 7.08
C LEU A 72 29.75 -19.55 7.16
N ILE A 73 29.72 -18.76 6.07
CA ILE A 73 30.16 -17.36 6.08
C ILE A 73 28.99 -16.47 6.47
N ARG A 74 28.95 -16.04 7.74
CA ARG A 74 28.04 -14.96 8.18
C ARG A 74 28.56 -13.62 7.65
N THR A 75 27.91 -13.08 6.61
CA THR A 75 28.15 -11.69 6.19
C THR A 75 27.63 -10.75 7.28
N ASN A 76 28.53 -10.26 8.12
CA ASN A 76 28.24 -9.32 9.19
C ASN A 76 28.03 -7.90 8.60
N ARG A 77 26.96 -7.68 7.82
CA ARG A 77 26.57 -6.32 7.43
C ARG A 77 26.05 -5.59 8.67
N LYS A 78 26.67 -4.47 9.04
CA LYS A 78 26.13 -3.56 10.06
C LYS A 78 24.73 -3.12 9.62
N HIS A 79 23.72 -3.63 10.31
CA HIS A 79 22.33 -3.28 10.08
C HIS A 79 22.15 -1.76 10.15
N ASN A 80 21.48 -1.17 9.16
CA ASN A 80 21.01 0.20 9.29
C ASN A 80 19.83 0.19 10.28
N LYS A 81 20.16 0.16 11.58
CA LYS A 81 19.19 0.05 12.69
C LYS A 81 18.11 1.12 12.58
N PHE A 82 18.46 2.29 12.05
CA PHE A 82 17.53 3.37 11.78
C PHE A 82 16.51 3.04 10.69
N GLY A 83 16.94 2.44 9.57
CA GLY A 83 16.03 2.01 8.50
C GLY A 83 15.08 0.89 8.96
N LEU A 84 15.58 -0.05 9.76
CA LEU A 84 14.77 -1.12 10.35
C LEU A 84 13.76 -0.57 11.37
N ALA A 85 14.18 0.36 12.23
CA ALA A 85 13.30 1.02 13.19
C ALA A 85 12.23 1.88 12.50
N LEU A 86 12.59 2.58 11.41
CA LEU A 86 11.64 3.34 10.61
C LEU A 86 10.59 2.43 9.96
N LEU A 87 11.01 1.31 9.37
CA LEU A 87 10.10 0.31 8.79
C LEU A 87 9.18 -0.33 9.84
N ALA A 88 9.71 -0.63 11.03
CA ALA A 88 8.93 -1.16 12.15
C ALA A 88 7.96 -0.12 12.75
N ALA A 89 8.23 1.18 12.56
CA ALA A 89 7.34 2.25 13.00
C ALA A 89 6.15 2.45 12.05
N ILE A 90 6.22 2.03 10.78
CA ILE A 90 5.13 2.22 9.80
C ILE A 90 3.81 1.57 10.27
N PRO A 91 3.74 0.30 10.72
CA PRO A 91 2.50 -0.28 11.25
C PRO A 91 1.96 0.50 12.45
N VAL A 92 2.83 0.90 13.37
CA VAL A 92 2.45 1.60 14.62
C VAL A 92 1.92 3.00 14.32
N ILE A 93 2.59 3.74 13.43
CA ILE A 93 2.17 5.08 13.00
C ILE A 93 0.87 4.98 12.21
N SER A 94 0.72 4.00 11.32
CA SER A 94 -0.51 3.83 10.52
C SER A 94 -1.70 3.51 11.41
N PHE A 95 -1.52 2.64 12.41
CA PHE A 95 -2.54 2.35 13.43
C PHE A 95 -2.87 3.59 14.28
N GLY A 96 -1.84 4.30 14.75
CA GLY A 96 -2.01 5.53 15.53
C GLY A 96 -2.75 6.63 14.76
N LEU A 97 -2.44 6.81 13.48
CA LEU A 97 -3.14 7.73 12.58
C LEU A 97 -4.58 7.29 12.34
N GLY A 98 -4.83 5.99 12.13
CA GLY A 98 -6.18 5.44 11.97
C GLY A 98 -7.04 5.72 13.20
N CYS A 99 -6.57 5.36 14.39
CA CYS A 99 -7.24 5.63 15.67
C CYS A 99 -7.48 7.13 15.90
N TRP A 100 -6.48 7.96 15.58
CA TRP A 100 -6.61 9.42 15.72
C TRP A 100 -7.66 10.01 14.78
N GLN A 101 -7.74 9.56 13.52
CA GLN A 101 -8.77 10.01 12.58
C GLN A 101 -10.18 9.67 13.09
N VAL A 102 -10.36 8.49 13.67
CA VAL A 102 -11.64 8.05 14.25
C VAL A 102 -12.02 8.91 15.46
N GLN A 103 -11.09 9.11 16.40
CA GLN A 103 -11.34 9.96 17.58
C GLN A 103 -11.65 11.40 17.17
N ARG A 104 -10.91 11.92 16.19
CA ARG A 104 -11.12 13.26 15.66
C ARG A 104 -12.48 13.40 15.00
N LEU A 105 -12.92 12.40 14.25
CA LEU A 105 -14.24 12.39 13.63
C LEU A 105 -15.34 12.40 14.69
N GLY A 106 -15.23 11.55 15.71
CA GLY A 106 -16.18 11.48 16.84
C GLY A 106 -16.32 12.81 17.57
N TRP A 107 -15.19 13.42 17.94
CA TRP A 107 -15.15 14.75 18.55
C TRP A 107 -15.84 15.82 17.68
N LYS A 108 -15.55 15.83 16.37
CA LYS A 108 -16.15 16.80 15.45
C LYS A 108 -17.66 16.61 15.35
N THR A 109 -18.13 15.37 15.26
CA THR A 109 -19.58 15.08 15.21
C THR A 109 -20.31 15.47 16.49
N GLU A 110 -19.68 15.29 17.65
CA GLU A 110 -20.28 15.66 18.93
C GLU A 110 -20.45 17.18 19.06
N ILE A 111 -19.44 17.96 18.65
CA ILE A 111 -19.52 19.43 18.64
C ILE A 111 -20.61 19.90 17.68
N MET A 112 -20.70 19.31 16.48
CA MET A 112 -21.74 19.66 15.51
C MET A 112 -23.14 19.40 16.09
N ALA A 113 -23.37 18.21 16.66
CA ALA A 113 -24.65 17.88 17.30
C ALA A 113 -25.00 18.83 18.44
N ARG A 114 -24.01 19.23 19.27
CA ARG A 114 -24.21 20.19 20.37
C ARG A 114 -24.60 21.58 19.86
N PHE A 115 -24.03 22.05 18.75
CA PHE A 115 -24.38 23.34 18.15
C PHE A 115 -25.73 23.29 17.43
N GLU A 116 -26.04 22.19 16.74
CA GLU A 116 -27.36 21.99 16.12
C GLU A 116 -28.48 21.99 17.17
N ASP A 117 -28.30 21.31 18.31
CA ASP A 117 -29.26 21.33 19.42
C ASP A 117 -29.51 22.76 19.95
N ARG A 118 -28.47 23.58 20.05
CA ARG A 118 -28.58 24.98 20.51
C ARG A 118 -29.33 25.88 19.53
N LEU A 119 -29.22 25.60 18.23
CA LEU A 119 -29.89 26.34 17.15
C LEU A 119 -31.39 26.05 17.08
N VAL A 120 -31.80 24.81 17.37
CA VAL A 120 -33.22 24.39 17.31
C VAL A 120 -34.03 24.98 18.47
N ARG A 121 -33.41 25.18 19.63
CA ARG A 121 -34.05 25.75 20.82
C ARG A 121 -34.54 27.18 20.60
N GLU A 122 -35.61 27.58 21.30
CA GLU A 122 -36.20 28.92 21.22
C GLU A 122 -35.20 30.04 21.57
N PRO A 123 -35.31 31.25 20.96
CA PRO A 123 -34.43 32.38 21.24
C PRO A 123 -34.52 32.88 22.69
N LEU A 124 -33.37 33.16 23.31
CA LEU A 124 -33.33 33.74 24.67
C LEU A 124 -33.25 35.28 24.62
N PRO A 125 -33.92 36.00 25.54
CA PRO A 125 -33.68 37.42 25.72
C PRO A 125 -32.27 37.67 26.26
N LEU A 126 -31.55 38.64 25.70
CA LEU A 126 -30.22 39.01 26.21
C LEU A 126 -30.33 39.80 27.52
N PRO A 127 -29.61 39.40 28.60
CA PRO A 127 -29.62 40.13 29.85
C PRO A 127 -28.98 41.53 29.71
N PRO A 128 -29.18 42.43 30.70
CA PRO A 128 -28.62 43.78 30.68
C PRO A 128 -27.09 43.78 30.71
N VAL A 129 -26.48 42.85 31.45
CA VAL A 129 -25.02 42.65 31.52
C VAL A 129 -24.71 41.22 31.09
N VAL A 130 -23.82 41.07 30.11
CA VAL A 130 -23.33 39.77 29.64
C VAL A 130 -21.85 39.68 29.95
N ASP A 131 -21.43 38.63 30.64
CA ASP A 131 -20.01 38.34 30.85
C ASP A 131 -19.38 37.88 29.52
N PRO A 132 -18.38 38.60 28.97
CA PRO A 132 -17.71 38.20 27.73
C PRO A 132 -17.03 36.83 27.82
N SER A 133 -16.62 36.39 29.01
CA SER A 133 -15.96 35.09 29.21
C SER A 133 -16.92 33.91 29.05
N ALA A 134 -18.19 34.10 29.41
CA ALA A 134 -19.24 33.08 29.32
C ALA A 134 -19.78 32.88 27.89
N ILE A 135 -19.49 33.80 26.95
CA ILE A 135 -20.02 33.73 25.56
C ILE A 135 -19.63 32.42 24.87
N LYS A 136 -18.45 31.87 25.16
CA LYS A 136 -17.99 30.58 24.60
C LYS A 136 -18.92 29.42 24.93
N ASP A 137 -19.47 29.42 26.14
CA ASP A 137 -20.37 28.36 26.58
C ASP A 137 -21.73 28.44 25.90
N PHE A 138 -22.09 29.60 25.34
CA PHE A 138 -23.33 29.86 24.60
C PHE A 138 -23.12 30.04 23.09
N ASP A 139 -21.97 29.64 22.53
CA ASP A 139 -21.72 29.70 21.09
C ASP A 139 -22.80 28.93 20.30
N TYR A 140 -23.25 29.51 19.18
CA TYR A 140 -24.40 29.07 18.37
C TYR A 140 -25.77 29.08 19.07
N ARG A 141 -25.92 29.80 20.19
CA ARG A 141 -27.24 30.00 20.83
C ARG A 141 -28.01 31.16 20.19
N ARG A 142 -29.27 30.90 19.83
CA ARG A 142 -30.20 31.95 19.36
C ARG A 142 -30.61 32.88 20.49
N VAL A 143 -30.52 34.18 20.23
CA VAL A 143 -30.87 35.24 21.16
C VAL A 143 -31.64 36.36 20.46
N TYR A 144 -32.38 37.16 21.21
CA TYR A 144 -32.97 38.40 20.73
C TYR A 144 -32.70 39.56 21.68
N ALA A 145 -32.68 40.77 21.11
CA ALA A 145 -32.55 42.02 21.87
C ALA A 145 -33.36 43.13 21.21
N LYS A 146 -33.89 44.05 22.02
CA LYS A 146 -34.69 45.18 21.55
C LYS A 146 -33.98 46.50 21.88
N GLY A 147 -33.84 47.37 20.90
CA GLY A 147 -33.13 48.64 21.12
C GLY A 147 -33.14 49.55 19.91
N VAL A 148 -32.39 50.65 20.00
CA VAL A 148 -32.22 51.60 18.89
C VAL A 148 -30.83 51.42 18.30
N LEU A 149 -30.75 51.22 16.99
CA LEU A 149 -29.47 51.06 16.28
C LEU A 149 -28.79 52.42 16.12
N ARG A 150 -27.53 52.51 16.58
CA ARG A 150 -26.71 53.72 16.53
C ARG A 150 -25.94 53.80 15.22
N HIS A 151 -26.63 54.23 14.16
CA HIS A 151 -26.05 54.33 12.82
C HIS A 151 -24.90 55.34 12.73
N GLU A 152 -24.82 56.31 13.65
CA GLU A 152 -23.70 57.25 13.71
C GLU A 152 -22.37 56.61 14.16
N LYS A 153 -22.43 55.42 14.76
CA LYS A 153 -21.26 54.64 15.21
C LYS A 153 -21.12 53.31 14.46
N GLU A 154 -21.62 53.25 13.23
CA GLU A 154 -21.51 52.06 12.40
C GLU A 154 -20.05 51.81 11.97
N MET A 155 -19.65 50.53 11.98
CA MET A 155 -18.31 50.08 11.61
C MET A 155 -18.38 49.09 10.44
N LEU A 156 -17.54 49.31 9.43
CA LEU A 156 -17.44 48.43 8.26
C LEU A 156 -16.22 47.53 8.38
N VAL A 157 -16.44 46.21 8.35
CA VAL A 157 -15.40 45.19 8.43
C VAL A 157 -15.15 44.58 7.05
N GLY A 158 -14.00 44.84 6.43
CA GLY A 158 -13.69 44.33 5.09
C GLY A 158 -12.34 44.76 4.51
N PRO A 159 -12.08 44.46 3.21
CA PRO A 159 -13.01 43.95 2.20
C PRO A 159 -13.42 42.47 2.41
N ARG A 160 -14.66 42.13 2.04
CA ARG A 160 -15.26 40.78 2.10
C ARG A 160 -16.01 40.45 0.82
N LEU A 161 -15.81 39.24 0.32
CA LEU A 161 -16.47 38.73 -0.86
C LEU A 161 -17.78 38.02 -0.49
N HIS A 162 -18.87 38.34 -1.18
CA HIS A 162 -20.13 37.58 -1.15
C HIS A 162 -20.58 37.36 -2.59
N ASP A 163 -20.83 36.10 -2.99
CA ASP A 163 -21.22 35.71 -4.34
C ASP A 163 -20.40 36.33 -5.49
N GLY A 164 -19.08 36.42 -5.31
CA GLY A 164 -18.17 36.96 -6.33
C GLY A 164 -18.04 38.48 -6.36
N LYS A 165 -18.78 39.21 -5.50
CA LYS A 165 -18.78 40.68 -5.42
C LYS A 165 -18.07 41.17 -4.16
N ASP A 166 -17.40 42.30 -4.26
CA ASP A 166 -16.73 42.96 -3.15
C ASP A 166 -17.69 43.77 -2.28
N GLY A 167 -17.50 43.71 -0.97
CA GLY A 167 -18.31 44.45 -0.01
C GLY A 167 -17.75 44.46 1.41
N PHE A 168 -18.60 44.84 2.36
CA PHE A 168 -18.24 45.02 3.77
C PHE A 168 -19.28 44.34 4.67
N LEU A 169 -18.84 43.87 5.84
CA LEU A 169 -19.75 43.47 6.90
C LEU A 169 -20.07 44.68 7.77
N VAL A 170 -21.36 44.91 8.02
CA VAL A 170 -21.86 46.06 8.76
C VAL A 170 -22.06 45.67 10.22
N VAL A 171 -21.34 46.37 11.10
CA VAL A 171 -21.48 46.22 12.56
C VAL A 171 -22.02 47.50 13.15
N THR A 172 -23.20 47.43 13.76
CA THR A 172 -23.88 48.58 14.34
C THR A 172 -24.11 48.35 15.84
N PRO A 173 -23.75 49.31 16.71
CA PRO A 173 -24.08 49.23 18.13
C PRO A 173 -25.59 49.35 18.35
N LEU A 174 -26.18 48.44 19.13
CA LEU A 174 -27.59 48.47 19.53
C LEU A 174 -27.73 49.02 20.94
N ASP A 175 -28.34 50.19 21.09
CA ASP A 175 -28.60 50.82 22.39
C ASP A 175 -29.87 50.25 23.03
N ARG A 176 -29.71 49.56 24.16
CA ARG A 176 -30.78 48.85 24.89
C ARG A 176 -31.21 49.58 26.16
N ARG A 177 -30.78 50.82 26.38
CA ARG A 177 -31.14 51.60 27.59
C ARG A 177 -32.65 51.80 27.75
N GLY A 178 -33.40 51.84 26.65
CA GLY A 178 -34.87 51.90 26.69
C GLY A 178 -35.57 50.60 27.11
N GLU A 179 -34.91 49.45 26.99
CA GLU A 179 -35.43 48.14 27.43
C GLU A 179 -35.18 47.88 28.92
N PHE A 180 -34.11 48.47 29.47
CA PHE A 180 -33.68 48.31 30.86
C PHE A 180 -33.46 49.68 31.54
N PRO A 181 -34.53 50.42 31.87
CA PRO A 181 -34.43 51.77 32.45
C PRO A 181 -33.77 51.80 33.84
N ASP A 182 -33.85 50.70 34.60
CA ASP A 182 -33.32 50.58 35.97
C ASP A 182 -31.84 50.15 36.02
N SER A 183 -31.18 49.97 34.87
CA SER A 183 -29.79 49.50 34.82
C SER A 183 -28.82 50.68 34.74
N GLU A 184 -27.99 50.86 35.78
CA GLU A 184 -26.88 51.85 35.79
C GLU A 184 -25.69 51.44 34.89
N VAL A 185 -25.71 50.22 34.35
CA VAL A 185 -24.62 49.65 33.55
C VAL A 185 -24.88 49.88 32.06
N ASN A 186 -23.83 50.13 31.28
CA ASN A 186 -23.94 50.28 29.83
C ASN A 186 -24.48 48.99 29.19
N THR A 187 -25.72 49.01 28.67
CA THR A 187 -26.40 47.85 28.06
C THR A 187 -26.17 47.69 26.55
N THR A 188 -25.39 48.56 25.92
CA THR A 188 -25.18 48.56 24.46
C THR A 188 -24.41 47.32 23.99
N VAL A 189 -24.84 46.65 22.91
CA VAL A 189 -24.18 45.46 22.34
C VAL A 189 -23.80 45.66 20.87
N LEU A 190 -22.82 44.89 20.36
CA LEU A 190 -22.43 44.94 18.95
C LEU A 190 -23.27 43.96 18.13
N VAL A 191 -23.98 44.46 17.12
CA VAL A 191 -24.77 43.65 16.19
C VAL A 191 -24.10 43.65 14.82
N ASN A 192 -23.67 42.49 14.37
CA ASN A 192 -23.29 42.27 12.98
C ASN A 192 -24.55 42.02 12.15
N ARG A 193 -24.94 43.01 11.36
CA ARG A 193 -26.16 43.01 10.56
C ARG A 193 -26.02 42.25 9.24
N GLY A 194 -24.79 41.95 8.84
CA GLY A 194 -24.52 41.19 7.61
C GLY A 194 -23.75 41.98 6.55
N TRP A 195 -23.76 41.46 5.33
CA TRP A 195 -22.95 41.97 4.22
C TRP A 195 -23.69 43.01 3.38
N ILE A 196 -22.96 44.03 2.92
CA ILE A 196 -23.41 45.02 1.94
C ILE A 196 -22.39 45.16 0.78
N PRO A 197 -22.81 45.50 -0.44
CA PRO A 197 -21.91 45.74 -1.56
C PRO A 197 -21.06 47.00 -1.36
N ALA A 198 -19.85 47.01 -1.91
CA ALA A 198 -18.90 48.12 -1.72
C ALA A 198 -19.41 49.47 -2.23
N SER A 199 -20.28 49.46 -3.25
CA SER A 199 -20.95 50.66 -3.78
C SER A 199 -21.90 51.34 -2.78
N MET A 200 -22.37 50.60 -1.78
CA MET A 200 -23.35 51.06 -0.77
C MET A 200 -22.71 51.26 0.61
N ALA A 201 -21.38 51.38 0.67
CA ALA A 201 -20.65 51.59 1.91
C ALA A 201 -21.02 52.92 2.59
N ASP A 202 -21.31 53.98 1.83
CA ASP A 202 -21.77 55.26 2.39
C ASP A 202 -23.23 55.14 2.88
N PRO A 203 -23.52 55.37 4.18
CA PRO A 203 -24.88 55.34 4.71
C PRO A 203 -25.90 56.17 3.92
N ARG A 204 -25.48 57.28 3.30
CA ARG A 204 -26.36 58.15 2.49
C ARG A 204 -26.93 57.47 1.26
N THR A 205 -26.24 56.45 0.76
CA THR A 205 -26.63 55.70 -0.45
C THR A 205 -27.65 54.58 -0.17
N ARG A 206 -27.94 54.29 1.11
CA ARG A 206 -28.83 53.19 1.53
C ARG A 206 -29.81 53.59 2.65
N PRO A 207 -30.73 54.53 2.40
CA PRO A 207 -31.70 54.98 3.41
C PRO A 207 -32.60 53.84 3.92
N GLU A 208 -32.96 52.88 3.06
CA GLU A 208 -33.74 51.70 3.46
C GLU A 208 -32.95 50.70 4.33
N GLY A 209 -31.62 50.76 4.30
CA GLY A 209 -30.73 49.95 5.13
C GLY A 209 -30.49 50.51 6.54
N LEU A 210 -31.11 51.64 6.90
CA LEU A 210 -30.90 52.37 8.16
C LEU A 210 -32.24 52.55 8.90
N PRO A 211 -32.80 51.49 9.52
CA PRO A 211 -34.08 51.59 10.22
C PRO A 211 -34.00 52.59 11.38
N ILE A 212 -34.99 53.49 11.46
CA ILE A 212 -35.09 54.52 12.49
C ILE A 212 -36.10 54.06 13.55
N GLY A 213 -35.72 54.11 14.82
CA GLY A 213 -36.57 53.74 15.95
C GLY A 213 -36.20 52.41 16.59
N VAL A 214 -37.12 51.88 17.41
CA VAL A 214 -36.90 50.66 18.19
C VAL A 214 -36.99 49.43 17.27
N THR A 215 -35.91 48.67 17.18
CA THR A 215 -35.79 47.47 16.36
C THR A 215 -35.53 46.25 17.26
N THR A 216 -36.20 45.14 16.95
CA THR A 216 -35.91 43.84 17.57
C THR A 216 -34.94 43.08 16.66
N VAL A 217 -33.77 42.73 17.18
CA VAL A 217 -32.75 41.96 16.46
C VAL A 217 -32.79 40.53 16.98
N GLU A 218 -33.03 39.57 16.09
CA GLU A 218 -32.82 38.14 16.34
C GLU A 218 -31.48 37.71 15.74
N GLY A 219 -30.64 37.07 16.55
CA GLY A 219 -29.32 36.67 16.12
C GLY A 219 -28.72 35.50 16.88
N LEU A 220 -27.48 35.18 16.54
CA LEU A 220 -26.69 34.14 17.19
C LEU A 220 -25.57 34.79 18.00
N LEU A 221 -25.39 34.30 19.22
CA LEU A 221 -24.16 34.51 19.96
C LEU A 221 -23.06 33.69 19.29
N ARG A 222 -22.03 34.39 18.79
CA ARG A 222 -20.91 33.75 18.11
C ARG A 222 -19.61 34.45 18.41
N GLU A 223 -18.54 33.68 18.59
CA GLU A 223 -17.19 34.25 18.54
C GLU A 223 -16.80 34.57 17.09
N PRO A 224 -16.42 35.82 16.78
CA PRO A 224 -15.96 36.16 15.45
C PRO A 224 -14.58 35.57 15.16
N TRP A 225 -14.21 35.54 13.88
CA TRP A 225 -12.94 34.95 13.47
C TRP A 225 -11.74 35.83 13.88
N ARG A 226 -10.64 35.19 14.24
CA ARG A 226 -9.40 35.87 14.62
C ARG A 226 -8.58 36.30 13.39
N ARG A 227 -7.70 37.28 13.60
CA ARG A 227 -6.76 37.80 12.60
C ARG A 227 -5.81 36.69 12.10
N ASN A 228 -5.63 36.59 10.79
CA ASN A 228 -4.60 35.76 10.17
C ASN A 228 -3.27 36.54 10.04
N LEU A 229 -2.14 35.83 9.87
CA LEU A 229 -0.80 36.45 9.73
C LEU A 229 -0.69 37.47 8.58
N PHE A 230 -1.52 37.34 7.54
CA PHE A 230 -1.51 38.19 6.35
C PHE A 230 -2.54 39.32 6.38
N THR A 231 -3.37 39.40 7.42
CA THR A 231 -4.39 40.45 7.55
C THR A 231 -3.79 41.68 8.23
N PRO A 232 -3.92 42.90 7.65
CA PRO A 232 -3.47 44.13 8.29
C PRO A 232 -4.10 44.35 9.67
N VAL A 233 -3.44 45.16 10.50
CA VAL A 233 -3.96 45.58 11.81
C VAL A 233 -5.11 46.57 11.61
N ASN A 234 -6.13 46.50 12.46
CA ASN A 234 -7.23 47.46 12.48
C ASN A 234 -6.73 48.88 12.77
N LYS A 235 -7.46 49.87 12.25
CA LYS A 235 -7.20 51.29 12.49
C LYS A 235 -8.50 51.99 12.91
N PRO A 236 -8.88 51.92 14.19
CA PRO A 236 -10.13 52.50 14.68
C PRO A 236 -10.23 54.02 14.48
N GLU A 237 -9.10 54.73 14.57
CA GLU A 237 -9.06 56.20 14.37
C GLU A 237 -9.41 56.62 12.93
N GLU A 238 -9.13 55.77 11.94
CA GLU A 238 -9.51 55.97 10.54
C GLU A 238 -10.87 55.34 10.19
N GLY A 239 -11.56 54.71 11.16
CA GLY A 239 -12.80 53.95 10.94
C GLY A 239 -12.62 52.66 10.11
N LYS A 240 -11.40 52.15 9.97
CA LYS A 240 -11.08 50.99 9.12
C LYS A 240 -10.85 49.73 9.95
N PHE A 241 -11.75 48.76 9.79
CA PHE A 241 -11.66 47.44 10.42
C PHE A 241 -11.45 46.35 9.36
N TYR A 242 -10.36 45.58 9.46
CA TYR A 242 -10.05 44.48 8.53
C TYR A 242 -10.51 43.13 9.09
N PHE A 243 -10.55 42.99 10.42
CA PHE A 243 -11.06 41.83 11.12
C PHE A 243 -11.87 42.25 12.35
N PRO A 244 -12.88 41.45 12.75
CA PRO A 244 -13.74 41.73 13.89
C PRO A 244 -13.00 41.46 15.21
N ASP A 245 -12.42 42.50 15.80
CA ASP A 245 -11.91 42.46 17.17
C ASP A 245 -12.97 43.04 18.11
N VAL A 246 -13.69 42.17 18.81
CA VAL A 246 -14.85 42.56 19.64
C VAL A 246 -14.44 43.55 20.74
N ALA A 247 -13.26 43.38 21.34
CA ALA A 247 -12.83 44.26 22.43
C ALA A 247 -12.48 45.66 21.92
N GLU A 248 -11.75 45.74 20.80
CA GLU A 248 -11.38 47.00 20.15
C GLU A 248 -12.61 47.75 19.61
N MET A 249 -13.52 47.02 18.95
CA MET A 249 -14.76 47.58 18.41
C MET A 249 -15.71 48.03 19.52
N ALA A 250 -15.81 47.28 20.62
CA ALA A 250 -16.62 47.63 21.77
C ALA A 250 -16.09 48.89 22.46
N ALA A 251 -14.77 49.00 22.64
CA ALA A 251 -14.13 50.20 23.17
C ALA A 251 -14.37 51.43 22.30
N HIS A 252 -14.27 51.29 20.98
CA HIS A 252 -14.52 52.37 20.02
C HIS A 252 -15.99 52.82 20.03
N ALA A 253 -16.93 51.87 20.06
CA ALA A 253 -18.36 52.16 20.06
C ALA A 253 -18.89 52.64 21.42
N GLY A 254 -18.20 52.32 22.52
CA GLY A 254 -18.74 52.42 23.88
C GLY A 254 -19.84 51.38 24.11
N ALA A 255 -19.60 50.13 23.73
CA ALA A 255 -20.51 49.00 23.89
C ALA A 255 -19.88 47.91 24.79
N GLN A 256 -20.69 46.94 25.23
CA GLN A 256 -20.19 45.71 25.82
C GLN A 256 -19.50 44.85 24.75
N GLY A 257 -18.52 44.04 25.17
CA GLY A 257 -17.80 43.10 24.32
C GLY A 257 -18.63 41.87 23.91
N VAL A 258 -19.86 42.10 23.45
CA VAL A 258 -20.83 41.06 23.03
C VAL A 258 -21.07 41.21 21.55
N TRP A 259 -20.81 40.13 20.80
CA TRP A 259 -21.02 40.06 19.36
C TRP A 259 -22.24 39.21 19.05
N VAL A 260 -23.25 39.83 18.44
CA VAL A 260 -24.48 39.17 17.99
C VAL A 260 -24.52 39.19 16.47
N GLU A 261 -24.57 38.02 15.83
CA GLU A 261 -24.75 37.91 14.37
C GLU A 261 -26.24 37.86 14.04
N GLU A 262 -26.77 38.88 13.35
CA GLU A 262 -28.14 38.90 12.88
C GLU A 262 -28.37 37.73 11.91
N THR A 263 -29.41 36.94 12.21
CA THR A 263 -29.74 35.76 11.41
C THR A 263 -30.85 36.05 10.42
N MET A 264 -30.70 35.51 9.22
CA MET A 264 -31.67 35.63 8.14
C MET A 264 -32.01 34.23 7.60
N ARG A 265 -33.24 34.02 7.14
CA ARG A 265 -33.58 32.82 6.36
C ARG A 265 -32.91 32.92 4.99
N ASN A 266 -32.26 31.85 4.57
CA ASN A 266 -31.58 31.79 3.28
C ASN A 266 -32.62 31.70 2.15
N ASP A 267 -33.13 32.83 1.69
CA ASP A 267 -34.02 32.96 0.55
C ASP A 267 -33.34 33.82 -0.53
N LEU A 268 -33.05 33.22 -1.68
CA LEU A 268 -32.29 33.81 -2.77
C LEU A 268 -32.98 35.06 -3.34
N LEU A 269 -34.32 35.09 -3.35
CA LEU A 269 -35.06 36.23 -3.89
C LEU A 269 -34.99 37.44 -2.94
N GLU A 270 -35.02 37.16 -1.63
CA GLU A 270 -34.93 38.18 -0.60
C GLU A 270 -33.49 38.73 -0.48
N SER A 271 -32.45 37.90 -0.64
CA SER A 271 -31.07 38.37 -0.67
C SER A 271 -30.82 39.33 -1.83
N TYR A 272 -31.34 39.06 -3.04
CA TYR A 272 -31.23 39.98 -4.18
C TYR A 272 -31.97 41.30 -3.95
N ARG A 273 -33.19 41.27 -3.41
CA ARG A 273 -33.91 42.52 -3.07
C ARG A 273 -33.17 43.36 -2.04
N ARG A 274 -32.60 42.71 -1.03
CA ARG A 274 -31.81 43.39 0.01
C ARG A 274 -30.53 43.97 -0.56
N GLU A 275 -29.87 43.26 -1.46
CA GLU A 275 -28.70 43.75 -2.19
C GLU A 275 -29.02 45.04 -2.97
N GLU A 276 -30.12 45.05 -3.75
CA GLU A 276 -30.54 46.23 -4.52
C GLU A 276 -30.87 47.45 -3.64
N LYS A 277 -31.42 47.20 -2.44
CA LYS A 277 -31.85 48.24 -1.50
C LYS A 277 -30.76 48.66 -0.50
N GLY A 278 -29.60 48.02 -0.50
CA GLY A 278 -28.54 48.25 0.48
C GLY A 278 -28.90 47.83 1.90
N ILE A 279 -29.82 46.88 2.05
CA ILE A 279 -30.15 46.27 3.33
C ILE A 279 -29.11 45.17 3.60
N PRO A 280 -28.44 45.17 4.78
CA PRO A 280 -27.48 44.13 5.12
C PRO A 280 -28.05 42.72 5.01
N ILE A 281 -27.29 41.85 4.36
CA ILE A 281 -27.62 40.45 4.15
C ILE A 281 -27.04 39.65 5.31
N GLY A 282 -27.91 39.31 6.27
CA GLY A 282 -27.58 38.49 7.43
C GLY A 282 -27.22 37.05 7.03
N ARG A 283 -26.65 36.30 7.97
CA ARG A 283 -26.22 34.92 7.71
C ARG A 283 -27.31 33.92 8.08
N ALA A 284 -27.38 32.81 7.35
CA ALA A 284 -28.22 31.69 7.73
C ALA A 284 -27.80 31.10 9.10
N PRO A 285 -28.76 30.68 9.95
CA PRO A 285 -28.47 30.04 11.23
C PRO A 285 -27.98 28.59 11.04
N GLU A 286 -26.76 28.43 10.53
CA GLU A 286 -26.16 27.12 10.22
C GLU A 286 -24.83 26.91 10.97
N VAL A 287 -24.58 25.68 11.41
CA VAL A 287 -23.31 25.28 12.05
C VAL A 287 -22.24 25.10 10.97
N ASN A 288 -21.40 26.11 10.78
CA ASN A 288 -20.27 26.02 9.86
C ASN A 288 -18.93 26.09 10.63
N LEU A 289 -18.39 24.92 10.95
CA LEU A 289 -17.08 24.75 11.57
C LEU A 289 -15.98 24.79 10.50
N ARG A 290 -15.16 25.85 10.53
CA ARG A 290 -14.03 25.99 9.59
C ARG A 290 -12.98 24.91 9.85
N ASN A 291 -12.65 24.15 8.82
CA ASN A 291 -11.73 23.02 8.89
C ASN A 291 -10.26 23.51 8.83
N ASN A 292 -9.68 23.93 9.95
CA ASN A 292 -8.28 24.40 9.99
C ASN A 292 -7.27 23.25 10.13
N HIS A 293 -7.14 22.38 9.13
CA HIS A 293 -6.20 21.24 9.18
C HIS A 293 -4.71 21.62 9.30
N GLY A 294 -4.30 22.77 8.77
CA GLY A 294 -2.89 23.20 8.78
C GLY A 294 -2.43 23.83 10.10
N GLN A 295 -3.32 24.42 10.89
CA GLN A 295 -2.94 25.20 12.08
C GLN A 295 -2.63 24.31 13.30
N TYR A 296 -3.28 23.15 13.40
CA TYR A 296 -3.07 22.19 14.49
C TYR A 296 -1.75 21.41 14.39
N ILE A 297 -1.12 21.35 13.22
CA ILE A 297 0.18 20.69 13.02
C ILE A 297 1.32 21.55 13.61
N PHE A 298 1.14 22.88 13.65
CA PHE A 298 2.17 23.82 14.11
C PHE A 298 1.90 24.44 15.49
N SER A 299 0.72 24.23 16.10
CA SER A 299 0.47 24.67 17.48
C SER A 299 1.02 23.66 18.49
N GLN A 300 2.16 24.00 19.11
CA GLN A 300 2.86 23.23 20.16
C GLN A 300 1.99 22.88 21.41
N PRO A 301 2.41 21.89 22.23
CA PRO A 301 1.65 21.31 23.35
C PRO A 301 1.64 22.17 24.62
N GLY A 302 1.50 23.51 24.50
CA GLY A 302 1.47 24.43 25.64
C GLY A 302 0.07 24.65 26.24
N ASN A 303 -1.00 24.45 25.47
CA ASN A 303 -2.35 24.90 25.88
C ASN A 303 -3.34 23.79 26.26
N LYS A 304 -2.89 22.53 26.38
CA LYS A 304 -3.76 21.38 26.72
C LYS A 304 -4.00 21.18 28.22
N ARG A 305 -3.57 22.10 29.10
CA ARG A 305 -3.66 21.90 30.56
C ARG A 305 -4.99 22.35 31.19
N HIS A 306 -5.82 23.15 30.52
CA HIS A 306 -7.07 23.65 31.12
C HIS A 306 -8.35 22.93 30.68
N ASP A 307 -8.34 22.18 29.57
CA ASP A 307 -9.55 21.48 29.08
C ASP A 307 -9.65 20.00 29.52
N VAL A 308 -8.67 19.51 30.27
CA VAL A 308 -8.65 18.12 30.81
C VAL A 308 -9.47 18.01 32.10
N ASP A 309 -9.81 19.13 32.73
CA ASP A 309 -10.53 19.13 34.01
C ASP A 309 -12.03 18.85 33.83
N GLY A 310 -12.65 19.24 32.70
CA GLY A 310 -14.03 18.88 32.39
C GLY A 310 -14.24 17.38 32.10
N ALA A 311 -13.24 16.70 31.51
CA ALA A 311 -13.29 15.24 31.31
C ALA A 311 -13.05 14.46 32.62
N LYS A 312 -12.31 15.03 33.57
CA LYS A 312 -12.14 14.48 34.91
C LYS A 312 -13.38 14.69 35.79
N GLU A 313 -14.13 15.76 35.58
CA GLU A 313 -15.43 15.96 36.25
C GLU A 313 -16.50 15.01 35.72
N ALA A 314 -16.58 14.77 34.40
CA ALA A 314 -17.50 13.76 33.84
C ALA A 314 -17.19 12.32 34.32
N ALA A 315 -15.91 12.00 34.58
CA ALA A 315 -15.52 10.73 35.19
C ALA A 315 -15.89 10.63 36.68
N LYS A 316 -15.92 11.75 37.41
CA LYS A 316 -16.38 11.80 38.81
C LYS A 316 -17.90 11.63 38.94
N TRP A 317 -18.68 12.12 37.97
CA TRP A 317 -20.13 11.92 37.93
C TRP A 317 -20.53 10.45 37.69
N ASN A 318 -19.86 9.76 36.76
CA ASN A 318 -20.09 8.31 36.54
C ASN A 318 -19.64 7.42 37.72
N GLN A 319 -18.65 7.88 38.50
CA GLN A 319 -18.16 7.14 39.66
C GLN A 319 -19.08 7.32 40.89
N GLN A 320 -19.82 8.43 40.95
CA GLN A 320 -20.84 8.68 41.98
C GLN A 320 -22.15 7.91 41.72
N GLU A 321 -22.53 7.67 40.47
CA GLU A 321 -23.66 6.79 40.13
C GLU A 321 -23.37 5.32 40.49
N SER A 322 -22.14 4.83 40.27
CA SER A 322 -21.75 3.47 40.65
C SER A 322 -21.65 3.26 42.17
N GLN A 323 -21.49 4.32 42.96
CA GLN A 323 -21.41 4.23 44.43
C GLN A 323 -22.77 4.34 45.13
N ALA A 324 -23.84 4.66 44.40
CA ALA A 324 -25.21 4.69 44.93
C ALA A 324 -25.90 3.30 44.94
N GLU A 325 -25.35 2.29 44.24
CA GLU A 325 -25.95 0.94 44.15
C GLU A 325 -25.35 -0.11 45.11
N GLN A 326 -24.39 0.25 45.96
CA GLN A 326 -23.76 -0.71 46.90
C GLN A 326 -23.76 -0.19 48.34
N GLY A 327 -24.95 -0.01 48.90
CA GLY A 327 -25.15 -0.02 50.34
C GLY A 327 -25.84 -1.32 50.75
N VAL A 328 -25.20 -2.10 51.63
CA VAL A 328 -25.78 -2.95 52.70
C VAL A 328 -24.88 -4.20 53.00
N VAL A 329 -24.41 -4.24 54.27
CA VAL A 329 -23.90 -5.36 55.10
C VAL A 329 -22.39 -5.71 55.09
N ASN A 330 -21.68 -5.12 56.09
CA ASN A 330 -20.92 -5.73 57.22
C ASN A 330 -20.40 -7.18 57.07
N SER A 331 -19.30 -7.62 57.68
CA SER A 331 -18.27 -7.08 58.59
C SER A 331 -17.36 -8.29 58.89
N ASP A 332 -16.03 -8.15 58.87
CA ASP A 332 -15.18 -8.65 59.97
C ASP A 332 -13.70 -8.35 59.77
N GLN A 333 -13.13 -7.77 60.82
CA GLN A 333 -11.70 -7.55 61.01
C GLN A 333 -11.07 -8.78 61.67
N ARG A 334 -9.85 -9.16 61.28
CA ARG A 334 -8.64 -9.03 62.11
C ARG A 334 -7.36 -9.57 61.45
N PRO A 335 -6.16 -9.11 61.89
CA PRO A 335 -4.89 -9.26 61.19
C PRO A 335 -3.96 -10.30 61.84
N LYS A 336 -3.03 -10.92 61.08
CA LYS A 336 -1.78 -11.48 61.64
C LYS A 336 -0.58 -11.41 60.68
N SER A 337 0.56 -11.22 61.34
CA SER A 337 1.94 -10.93 60.95
C SER A 337 2.72 -12.05 60.22
N ARG A 338 3.62 -11.61 59.32
CA ARG A 338 4.95 -12.10 58.83
C ARG A 338 5.54 -13.43 59.39
N PRO A 339 6.33 -14.21 58.60
CA PRO A 339 7.76 -13.89 58.31
C PRO A 339 8.29 -14.31 56.90
N PRO A 340 9.57 -14.06 56.55
CA PRO A 340 10.10 -14.05 55.17
C PRO A 340 10.84 -15.34 54.77
N GLY A 341 10.98 -15.54 53.44
CA GLY A 341 11.69 -16.65 52.79
C GLY A 341 10.72 -17.38 51.85
N THR A 342 10.94 -17.54 50.55
CA THR A 342 12.16 -17.85 49.80
C THR A 342 11.97 -17.39 48.37
N ALA A 343 12.94 -16.65 47.82
CA ALA A 343 12.97 -16.31 46.41
C ALA A 343 13.68 -17.43 45.65
N THR A 344 12.92 -18.21 44.88
CA THR A 344 13.50 -19.18 43.95
C THR A 344 12.76 -19.14 42.60
N ARG A 345 13.39 -18.41 41.66
CA ARG A 345 13.59 -18.79 40.25
C ARG A 345 12.38 -19.39 39.51
N ALA A 346 11.63 -18.54 38.80
CA ALA A 346 10.76 -18.96 37.70
C ALA A 346 10.67 -17.87 36.61
N SER A 347 11.80 -17.61 35.95
CA SER A 347 11.84 -16.88 34.68
C SER A 347 13.14 -17.25 33.99
N HIS A 348 13.17 -18.36 33.26
CA HIS A 348 14.22 -18.76 32.31
C HIS A 348 13.81 -20.13 31.72
N TRP A 349 12.76 -20.15 30.89
CA TRP A 349 12.31 -21.38 30.22
C TRP A 349 11.97 -21.22 28.73
N PHE A 350 12.21 -20.05 28.11
CA PHE A 350 11.88 -19.83 26.69
C PHE A 350 13.06 -19.84 25.70
N PHE A 351 14.29 -20.16 26.13
CA PHE A 351 15.44 -20.16 25.21
C PHE A 351 16.51 -21.20 25.58
N LYS A 352 16.15 -22.49 25.63
CA LYS A 352 17.13 -23.59 25.51
C LYS A 352 16.42 -24.94 25.40
N MET A 353 16.18 -25.40 24.19
CA MET A 353 16.21 -26.84 23.90
C MET A 353 16.34 -27.12 22.40
N SER A 354 17.13 -28.16 22.13
CA SER A 354 17.38 -28.81 20.84
C SER A 354 18.40 -28.17 19.88
N SER A 355 19.65 -28.09 20.37
CA SER A 355 20.84 -28.26 19.51
C SER A 355 21.45 -29.62 19.86
N LYS A 356 20.92 -30.69 19.27
CA LYS A 356 21.60 -31.99 19.12
C LYS A 356 20.77 -32.82 18.14
N ASN A 357 21.41 -33.31 17.09
CA ASN A 357 20.86 -34.02 15.92
C ASN A 357 20.14 -33.16 14.88
N GLN A 358 20.92 -32.45 14.06
CA GLN A 358 20.54 -32.15 12.69
C GLN A 358 21.43 -32.95 11.74
N ASN A 359 20.89 -34.04 11.19
CA ASN A 359 21.38 -34.60 9.93
C ASN A 359 21.05 -33.60 8.83
N HIS A 360 21.98 -32.69 8.55
CA HIS A 360 21.87 -31.80 7.40
C HIS A 360 22.49 -32.49 6.19
N ILE A 361 21.67 -32.80 5.18
CA ILE A 361 22.15 -33.02 3.82
C ILE A 361 22.29 -31.62 3.20
N VAL A 362 23.51 -31.09 3.21
CA VAL A 362 23.86 -29.81 2.58
C VAL A 362 24.59 -30.12 1.28
N ALA A 363 23.94 -29.86 0.15
CA ALA A 363 24.62 -29.74 -1.14
C ALA A 363 24.82 -28.25 -1.40
N GLY A 364 26.06 -27.77 -1.26
CA GLY A 364 26.44 -26.40 -1.56
C GLY A 364 27.94 -26.34 -1.81
N THR A 365 28.33 -26.05 -3.05
CA THR A 365 29.72 -25.91 -3.49
C THR A 365 30.25 -24.50 -3.18
N THR A 366 31.40 -24.37 -2.52
CA THR A 366 32.04 -23.07 -2.24
C THR A 366 33.05 -22.67 -3.30
N ARG A 367 32.57 -21.83 -4.22
CA ARG A 367 33.21 -20.71 -4.95
C ARG A 367 34.67 -20.36 -4.54
N GLY A 368 35.62 -20.56 -5.46
CA GLY A 368 36.89 -19.83 -5.51
C GLY A 368 36.74 -18.53 -6.32
N GLU A 369 37.26 -17.43 -5.76
CA GLU A 369 37.68 -16.10 -6.30
C GLU A 369 37.10 -15.47 -7.59
N GLY A 370 36.07 -16.02 -8.24
CA GLY A 370 35.53 -15.53 -9.51
C GLY A 370 34.03 -15.20 -9.51
N THR A 371 33.33 -15.27 -8.38
CA THR A 371 31.91 -14.89 -8.37
C THR A 371 31.74 -13.40 -8.24
N ILE A 372 31.40 -12.78 -9.37
CA ILE A 372 30.81 -11.44 -9.43
C ILE A 372 29.69 -11.40 -8.39
N ASN A 373 29.90 -10.62 -7.33
CA ASN A 373 28.87 -10.35 -6.36
C ASN A 373 27.77 -9.60 -7.14
N VAL A 374 26.55 -10.15 -7.26
CA VAL A 374 25.48 -9.53 -8.08
C VAL A 374 25.09 -8.13 -7.52
N GLN A 375 25.46 -7.83 -6.27
CA GLN A 375 25.38 -6.48 -5.70
C GLN A 375 26.55 -5.55 -6.06
N GLN A 376 27.70 -6.09 -6.47
CA GLN A 376 28.85 -5.35 -7.02
C GLN A 376 28.68 -5.00 -8.49
N LEU A 377 27.66 -5.53 -9.20
CA LEU A 377 27.34 -5.11 -10.57
C LEU A 377 26.86 -3.65 -10.66
N LEU A 378 26.35 -3.10 -9.56
CA LEU A 378 25.91 -1.70 -9.50
C LEU A 378 26.89 -0.88 -8.67
N ASP A 379 27.78 -0.15 -9.34
CA ASP A 379 28.72 0.80 -8.71
C ASP A 379 28.02 1.91 -7.91
N ARG A 380 26.71 2.12 -8.14
CA ARG A 380 25.90 3.19 -7.54
C ARG A 380 24.51 2.69 -7.14
N PRO A 381 23.88 3.27 -6.11
CA PRO A 381 22.52 2.90 -5.74
C PRO A 381 21.53 3.24 -6.86
N TRP A 382 20.51 2.39 -7.04
CA TRP A 382 19.59 2.41 -8.17
C TRP A 382 18.88 3.74 -8.42
N TYR A 383 18.55 4.49 -7.35
CA TYR A 383 17.86 5.77 -7.46
C TYR A 383 18.72 6.87 -8.12
N ARG A 384 20.03 6.65 -8.28
CA ARG A 384 20.92 7.55 -9.05
C ARG A 384 21.01 7.18 -10.53
N ILE A 385 20.57 5.99 -10.91
CA ILE A 385 20.71 5.45 -12.27
C ILE A 385 19.45 5.79 -13.08
N ARG A 386 19.62 6.50 -14.20
CA ARG A 386 18.48 7.03 -14.99
C ARG A 386 17.63 5.94 -15.64
N HIS A 387 18.26 4.91 -16.23
CA HIS A 387 17.53 3.82 -16.92
C HIS A 387 16.77 2.93 -15.93
N LEU A 388 17.37 2.57 -14.79
CA LEU A 388 16.70 1.81 -13.73
C LEU A 388 15.52 2.57 -13.12
N ARG A 389 15.62 3.90 -12.92
CA ARG A 389 14.47 4.70 -12.48
C ARG A 389 13.29 4.66 -13.45
N LYS A 390 13.57 4.77 -14.76
CA LYS A 390 12.52 4.65 -15.79
C LYS A 390 11.91 3.25 -15.78
N LEU A 391 12.73 2.21 -15.64
CA LEU A 391 12.25 0.83 -15.54
C LEU A 391 11.34 0.63 -14.32
N TYR A 392 11.77 1.06 -13.13
CA TYR A 392 10.95 0.93 -11.91
C TYR A 392 9.67 1.76 -11.96
N LEU A 393 9.67 2.91 -12.63
CA LEU A 393 8.46 3.71 -12.86
C LEU A 393 7.47 3.00 -13.79
N TRP A 394 7.94 2.30 -14.82
CA TRP A 394 7.05 1.48 -15.65
C TRP A 394 6.58 0.23 -14.93
N MET A 395 7.44 -0.40 -14.13
CA MET A 395 7.01 -1.55 -13.31
C MET A 395 6.01 -1.16 -12.23
N SER A 396 6.03 0.08 -11.71
CA SER A 396 5.02 0.52 -10.76
C SER A 396 3.60 0.54 -11.35
N VAL A 397 3.45 0.67 -12.66
CA VAL A 397 2.16 0.52 -13.35
C VAL A 397 1.67 -0.93 -13.24
N VAL A 398 2.55 -1.90 -13.51
CA VAL A 398 2.21 -3.33 -13.39
C VAL A 398 1.91 -3.71 -11.94
N LEU A 399 2.52 -3.01 -10.99
CA LEU A 399 2.26 -3.17 -9.56
C LEU A 399 0.86 -2.67 -9.15
N VAL A 400 0.26 -1.70 -9.86
CA VAL A 400 -1.13 -1.22 -9.61
C VAL A 400 -2.16 -2.32 -9.84
N VAL A 401 -1.85 -3.31 -10.68
CA VAL A 401 -2.72 -4.48 -10.93
C VAL A 401 -3.08 -5.20 -9.62
N GLN A 402 -2.11 -5.36 -8.70
CA GLN A 402 -2.40 -6.00 -7.42
C GLN A 402 -3.23 -5.12 -6.48
N ALA A 403 -3.07 -3.79 -6.56
CA ALA A 403 -3.96 -2.87 -5.88
C ALA A 403 -5.40 -2.94 -6.46
N THR A 404 -5.56 -3.19 -7.75
CA THR A 404 -6.87 -3.40 -8.40
C THR A 404 -7.54 -4.65 -7.83
N ASN A 405 -6.81 -5.77 -7.75
CA ASN A 405 -7.31 -6.98 -7.11
C ASN A 405 -7.70 -6.76 -5.63
N GLY A 406 -6.86 -6.02 -4.89
CA GLY A 406 -7.16 -5.62 -3.51
C GLY A 406 -8.43 -4.81 -3.37
N LEU A 407 -8.65 -3.87 -4.27
CA LEU A 407 -9.83 -3.01 -4.31
C LEU A 407 -11.09 -3.85 -4.60
N ASP A 408 -11.09 -4.64 -5.68
CA ASP A 408 -12.25 -5.42 -6.12
C ASP A 408 -12.61 -6.56 -5.15
N GLY A 409 -11.61 -7.16 -4.51
CA GLY A 409 -11.80 -8.18 -3.48
C GLY A 409 -12.39 -7.62 -2.19
N SER A 410 -11.98 -6.40 -1.79
CA SER A 410 -12.35 -5.82 -0.49
C SER A 410 -13.62 -4.98 -0.52
N ILE A 411 -14.04 -4.50 -1.69
CA ILE A 411 -15.27 -3.71 -1.81
C ILE A 411 -16.50 -4.50 -1.37
N MET A 412 -16.53 -5.81 -1.59
CA MET A 412 -17.65 -6.63 -1.16
C MET A 412 -17.89 -6.53 0.35
N ASN A 413 -16.82 -6.50 1.15
CA ASN A 413 -16.93 -6.35 2.61
C ASN A 413 -17.46 -4.98 3.01
N GLY A 414 -17.01 -3.94 2.31
CA GLY A 414 -17.52 -2.58 2.50
C GLY A 414 -19.00 -2.48 2.11
N VAL A 415 -19.37 -2.98 0.94
CA VAL A 415 -20.72 -2.82 0.38
C VAL A 415 -21.76 -3.63 1.16
N GLN A 416 -21.42 -4.81 1.69
CA GLN A 416 -22.32 -5.60 2.54
C GLN A 416 -22.73 -4.87 3.83
N SER A 417 -21.92 -3.94 4.31
CA SER A 417 -22.26 -3.14 5.48
C SER A 417 -23.25 -2.00 5.16
N LEU A 418 -23.43 -1.65 3.88
CA LEU A 418 -24.30 -0.53 3.48
C LEU A 418 -25.78 -0.93 3.64
N PRO A 419 -26.60 -0.14 4.36
CA PRO A 419 -28.01 -0.46 4.56
C PRO A 419 -28.80 -0.42 3.25
N TYR A 420 -28.51 0.53 2.36
CA TYR A 420 -29.16 0.65 1.05
C TYR A 420 -28.84 -0.51 0.10
N TRP A 421 -27.62 -1.06 0.16
CA TRP A 421 -27.29 -2.27 -0.61
C TRP A 421 -28.08 -3.48 -0.11
N ASN A 422 -28.16 -3.66 1.21
CA ASN A 422 -28.96 -4.73 1.80
C ASN A 422 -30.45 -4.60 1.46
N ALA A 423 -31.01 -3.38 1.51
CA ALA A 423 -32.39 -3.12 1.14
C ALA A 423 -32.67 -3.39 -0.35
N TYR A 424 -31.75 -2.98 -1.24
CA TYR A 424 -31.89 -3.18 -2.69
C TYR A 424 -31.93 -4.66 -3.10
N PHE A 425 -31.17 -5.51 -2.40
CA PHE A 425 -31.09 -6.96 -2.65
C PHE A 425 -31.93 -7.83 -1.71
N ASP A 426 -32.90 -7.24 -1.01
CA ASP A 426 -33.82 -7.96 -0.11
C ASP A 426 -33.10 -8.77 0.98
N TYR A 427 -32.20 -8.09 1.72
CA TYR A 427 -31.40 -8.62 2.83
C TYR A 427 -30.82 -10.01 2.56
N PRO A 428 -29.86 -10.13 1.62
CA PRO A 428 -29.34 -11.43 1.21
C PRO A 428 -28.66 -12.13 2.39
N THR A 429 -29.22 -13.27 2.81
CA THR A 429 -28.67 -14.11 3.88
C THR A 429 -28.26 -15.49 3.35
N GLY A 430 -27.30 -16.13 4.05
CA GLY A 430 -26.87 -17.49 3.76
C GLY A 430 -26.39 -17.71 2.33
N ALA A 431 -27.10 -18.55 1.58
CA ALA A 431 -26.71 -18.96 0.23
C ALA A 431 -26.71 -17.80 -0.80
N ARG A 432 -27.64 -16.84 -0.68
CA ARG A 432 -27.66 -15.66 -1.57
C ARG A 432 -26.44 -14.77 -1.36
N LEU A 433 -26.04 -14.55 -0.09
CA LEU A 433 -24.83 -13.82 0.26
C LEU A 433 -23.57 -14.55 -0.20
N ALA A 434 -23.52 -15.87 0.01
CA ALA A 434 -22.42 -16.70 -0.46
C ALA A 434 -22.26 -16.63 -1.98
N LEU A 435 -23.36 -16.56 -2.75
CA LEU A 435 -23.33 -16.39 -4.20
C LEU A 435 -22.73 -15.05 -4.63
N PHE A 436 -23.02 -13.95 -3.93
CA PHE A 436 -22.38 -12.65 -4.18
C PHE A 436 -20.86 -12.68 -4.01
N ASN A 437 -20.39 -13.42 -3.01
CA ASN A 437 -18.96 -13.57 -2.74
C ASN A 437 -18.29 -14.57 -3.69
N SER A 438 -18.96 -15.68 -4.01
CA SER A 438 -18.37 -16.80 -4.76
C SER A 438 -18.38 -16.60 -6.28
N THR A 439 -19.26 -15.76 -6.82
CA THR A 439 -19.37 -15.51 -8.28
C THR A 439 -18.10 -14.93 -8.90
N GLN A 440 -17.38 -14.06 -8.19
CA GLN A 440 -16.06 -13.60 -8.61
C GLN A 440 -15.05 -14.76 -8.68
N GLY A 441 -15.07 -15.65 -7.67
CA GLY A 441 -14.25 -16.86 -7.65
C GLY A 441 -14.58 -17.80 -8.81
N LEU A 442 -15.86 -17.99 -9.14
CA LEU A 442 -16.30 -18.83 -10.26
C LEU A 442 -15.81 -18.31 -11.61
N GLY A 443 -15.90 -16.98 -11.83
CA GLY A 443 -15.31 -16.35 -13.01
C GLY A 443 -13.81 -16.56 -13.09
N GLY A 444 -13.13 -16.49 -11.94
CA GLY A 444 -11.71 -16.77 -11.85
C GLY A 444 -11.36 -18.22 -12.21
N VAL A 445 -12.09 -19.21 -11.66
CA VAL A 445 -11.93 -20.63 -11.97
C VAL A 445 -12.12 -20.92 -13.46
N ALA A 446 -13.16 -20.35 -14.09
CA ALA A 446 -13.42 -20.54 -15.50
C ALA A 446 -12.29 -20.01 -16.40
N SER A 447 -11.66 -18.90 -16.02
CA SER A 447 -10.55 -18.32 -16.77
C SER A 447 -9.28 -19.20 -16.78
N GLN A 448 -9.01 -19.94 -15.69
CA GLN A 448 -7.75 -20.67 -15.52
C GLN A 448 -7.52 -21.75 -16.59
N PHE A 449 -8.60 -22.34 -17.14
CA PHE A 449 -8.51 -23.38 -18.16
C PHE A 449 -7.87 -22.89 -19.47
N PHE A 450 -8.06 -21.61 -19.82
CA PHE A 450 -7.58 -21.01 -21.07
C PHE A 450 -6.42 -20.04 -20.85
N LEU A 451 -6.22 -19.58 -19.61
CA LEU A 451 -5.26 -18.56 -19.22
C LEU A 451 -3.81 -18.94 -19.56
N TRP A 452 -3.41 -20.17 -19.24
CA TRP A 452 -2.09 -20.70 -19.56
C TRP A 452 -1.73 -20.52 -21.05
N TRP A 453 -2.65 -20.93 -21.93
CA TRP A 453 -2.48 -20.82 -23.38
C TRP A 453 -2.42 -19.37 -23.86
N LEU A 454 -3.25 -18.49 -23.28
CA LEU A 454 -3.32 -17.08 -23.65
C LEU A 454 -2.02 -16.34 -23.31
N VAL A 455 -1.51 -16.52 -22.08
CA VAL A 455 -0.28 -15.87 -21.59
C VAL A 455 0.92 -16.27 -22.44
N GLU A 456 1.01 -17.54 -22.83
CA GLU A 456 2.10 -18.02 -23.68
C GLU A 456 1.95 -17.55 -25.12
N LYS A 457 0.72 -17.45 -25.65
CA LYS A 457 0.45 -17.07 -27.05
C LYS A 457 0.56 -15.59 -27.33
N ILE A 458 -0.09 -14.76 -26.51
CA ILE A 458 -0.26 -13.32 -26.78
C ILE A 458 0.83 -12.49 -26.06
N GLY A 459 1.47 -13.04 -25.03
CA GLY A 459 2.48 -12.34 -24.24
C GLY A 459 1.91 -11.81 -22.92
N ARG A 460 2.80 -11.34 -22.04
CA ARG A 460 2.41 -10.96 -20.67
C ARG A 460 1.75 -9.59 -20.67
N ARG A 461 2.28 -8.61 -21.41
CA ARG A 461 1.75 -7.24 -21.49
C ARG A 461 0.33 -7.20 -22.04
N MET A 462 0.09 -7.90 -23.14
CA MET A 462 -1.24 -7.92 -23.77
C MET A 462 -2.27 -8.64 -22.91
N THR A 463 -1.87 -9.66 -22.16
CA THR A 463 -2.77 -10.36 -21.23
C THR A 463 -3.25 -9.43 -20.11
N ILE A 464 -2.38 -8.55 -19.59
CA ILE A 464 -2.77 -7.52 -18.61
C ILE A 464 -3.81 -6.58 -19.22
N ILE A 465 -3.56 -6.05 -20.43
CA ILE A 465 -4.48 -5.12 -21.10
C ILE A 465 -5.85 -5.76 -21.35
N ILE A 466 -5.88 -7.00 -21.85
CA ILE A 466 -7.13 -7.75 -22.07
C ILE A 466 -7.87 -7.96 -20.74
N GLY A 467 -7.15 -8.33 -19.67
CA GLY A 467 -7.71 -8.45 -18.33
C GLY A 467 -8.36 -7.15 -17.85
N SER A 468 -7.65 -6.02 -17.96
CA SER A 468 -8.15 -4.72 -17.53
C SER A 468 -9.41 -4.27 -18.30
N VAL A 469 -9.48 -4.54 -19.61
CA VAL A 469 -10.67 -4.23 -20.43
C VAL A 469 -11.87 -5.06 -19.98
N ILE A 470 -11.66 -6.35 -19.67
CA ILE A 470 -12.72 -7.23 -19.15
C ILE A 470 -13.21 -6.73 -17.79
N ILE A 471 -12.31 -6.28 -16.91
CA ILE A 471 -12.68 -5.69 -15.62
C ILE A 471 -13.52 -4.42 -15.83
N ILE A 472 -13.11 -3.52 -16.73
CA ILE A 472 -13.87 -2.29 -17.04
C ILE A 472 -15.32 -2.62 -17.47
N LEU A 473 -15.50 -3.60 -18.35
CA LEU A 473 -16.83 -4.05 -18.77
C LEU A 473 -17.64 -4.64 -17.61
N GLY A 474 -17.01 -5.46 -16.77
CA GLY A 474 -17.64 -6.05 -15.59
C GLY A 474 -18.05 -5.00 -14.55
N VAL A 475 -17.19 -4.02 -14.27
CA VAL A 475 -17.47 -2.93 -13.32
C VAL A 475 -18.58 -2.01 -13.82
N PHE A 476 -18.63 -1.74 -15.14
CA PHE A 476 -19.73 -0.99 -15.73
C PHE A 476 -21.05 -1.75 -15.56
N LEU A 477 -21.07 -3.05 -15.84
CA LEU A 477 -22.25 -3.90 -15.65
C LEU A 477 -22.68 -3.98 -14.17
N GLN A 478 -21.72 -4.05 -13.25
CA GLN A 478 -21.95 -4.09 -11.80
C GLN A 478 -22.58 -2.78 -11.30
N SER A 479 -22.05 -1.64 -11.74
CA SER A 479 -22.50 -0.30 -11.33
C SER A 479 -23.94 0.00 -11.75
N PHE A 480 -24.41 -0.59 -12.86
CA PHE A 480 -25.77 -0.43 -13.37
C PHE A 480 -26.65 -1.67 -13.19
N ALA A 481 -26.27 -2.57 -12.28
CA ALA A 481 -27.02 -3.80 -12.05
C ALA A 481 -28.46 -3.52 -11.55
N LYS A 482 -29.45 -4.12 -12.22
CA LYS A 482 -30.89 -4.01 -11.89
C LYS A 482 -31.46 -5.23 -11.15
N GLY A 483 -30.62 -6.19 -10.80
CA GLY A 483 -31.04 -7.42 -10.13
C GLY A 483 -29.86 -8.33 -9.78
N LEU A 484 -30.14 -9.36 -8.97
CA LEU A 484 -29.13 -10.27 -8.42
C LEU A 484 -28.32 -10.99 -9.52
N VAL A 485 -28.99 -11.48 -10.57
CA VAL A 485 -28.33 -12.23 -11.65
C VAL A 485 -27.37 -11.33 -12.44
N MET A 486 -27.79 -10.11 -12.75
CA MET A 486 -26.94 -9.15 -13.48
C MET A 486 -25.70 -8.77 -12.65
N PHE A 487 -25.86 -8.59 -11.34
CA PHE A 487 -24.75 -8.33 -10.43
C PHE A 487 -23.81 -9.55 -10.33
N ALA A 488 -24.35 -10.76 -10.21
CA ALA A 488 -23.58 -12.00 -10.18
C ALA A 488 -22.77 -12.23 -11.47
N VAL A 489 -23.38 -12.00 -12.63
CA VAL A 489 -22.70 -12.10 -13.94
C VAL A 489 -21.60 -11.04 -14.05
N ALA A 490 -21.87 -9.80 -13.63
CA ALA A 490 -20.86 -8.75 -13.61
C ALA A 490 -19.63 -9.14 -12.75
N ARG A 491 -19.86 -9.69 -11.56
CA ARG A 491 -18.80 -10.18 -10.67
C ARG A 491 -18.02 -11.35 -11.28
N ALA A 492 -18.68 -12.26 -11.98
CA ALA A 492 -18.01 -13.33 -12.71
C ALA A 492 -17.09 -12.78 -13.83
N ILE A 493 -17.55 -11.77 -14.57
CA ILE A 493 -16.73 -11.09 -15.59
C ILE A 493 -15.51 -10.42 -14.95
N ILE A 494 -15.69 -9.69 -13.84
CA ILE A 494 -14.59 -9.07 -13.09
C ILE A 494 -13.59 -10.14 -12.62
N GLY A 495 -14.07 -11.25 -12.06
CA GLY A 495 -13.22 -12.37 -11.62
C GLY A 495 -12.40 -13.00 -12.75
N LEU A 496 -12.97 -13.07 -13.95
CA LEU A 496 -12.30 -13.53 -15.17
C LEU A 496 -11.16 -12.57 -15.55
N GLY A 497 -11.43 -11.26 -15.59
CA GLY A 497 -10.44 -10.23 -15.88
C GLY A 497 -9.30 -10.16 -14.86
N LEU A 498 -9.63 -10.20 -13.57
CA LEU A 498 -8.65 -10.21 -12.48
C LEU A 498 -7.70 -11.41 -12.55
N SER A 499 -8.18 -12.56 -13.01
CA SER A 499 -7.35 -13.76 -13.14
C SER A 499 -6.28 -13.64 -14.23
N PHE A 500 -6.63 -13.00 -15.36
CA PHE A 500 -5.66 -12.67 -16.42
C PHE A 500 -4.53 -11.80 -15.88
N GLU A 501 -4.92 -10.72 -15.21
CA GLU A 501 -4.03 -9.76 -14.59
C GLU A 501 -3.13 -10.38 -13.52
N TYR A 502 -3.73 -11.13 -12.58
CA TYR A 502 -3.02 -11.74 -11.45
C TYR A 502 -1.97 -12.77 -11.88
N THR A 503 -2.15 -13.43 -13.03
CA THR A 503 -1.17 -14.39 -13.55
C THR A 503 -0.08 -13.71 -14.36
N ALA A 504 -0.42 -12.73 -15.19
CA ALA A 504 0.53 -12.07 -16.08
C ALA A 504 1.44 -11.05 -15.36
N ALA A 505 0.91 -10.30 -14.38
CA ALA A 505 1.64 -9.25 -13.65
C ALA A 505 2.90 -9.77 -12.92
N PRO A 506 2.83 -10.80 -12.05
CA PRO A 506 4.02 -11.31 -11.36
C PRO A 506 5.05 -11.91 -12.32
N MET A 507 4.61 -12.53 -13.42
CA MET A 507 5.52 -13.02 -14.46
C MET A 507 6.25 -11.86 -15.12
N LEU A 508 5.54 -10.81 -15.55
CA LEU A 508 6.15 -9.65 -16.20
C LEU A 508 7.15 -8.95 -15.29
N VAL A 509 6.79 -8.69 -14.02
CA VAL A 509 7.69 -8.02 -13.07
C VAL A 509 8.93 -8.85 -12.81
N THR A 510 8.80 -10.16 -12.61
CA THR A 510 9.96 -11.00 -12.30
C THR A 510 10.85 -11.26 -13.52
N GLU A 511 10.31 -11.24 -14.74
CA GLU A 511 11.08 -11.43 -15.97
C GLU A 511 11.76 -10.14 -16.46
N LEU A 512 11.28 -8.97 -16.04
CA LEU A 512 11.82 -7.65 -16.40
C LEU A 512 12.66 -7.01 -15.27
N ALA A 513 12.51 -7.46 -14.03
CA ALA A 513 13.27 -6.90 -12.91
C ALA A 513 14.76 -7.27 -12.99
N HIS A 514 15.60 -6.28 -12.71
CA HIS A 514 17.04 -6.49 -12.53
C HIS A 514 17.31 -7.56 -11.46
N PRO A 515 18.25 -8.51 -11.69
CA PRO A 515 18.48 -9.67 -10.80
C PRO A 515 18.62 -9.31 -9.32
N THR A 516 19.33 -8.22 -9.01
CA THR A 516 19.59 -7.75 -7.63
C THR A 516 18.34 -7.32 -6.86
N HIS A 517 17.30 -6.79 -7.52
CA HIS A 517 16.11 -6.24 -6.85
C HIS A 517 14.84 -7.06 -7.12
N ARG A 518 14.97 -8.17 -7.85
CA ARG A 518 13.86 -9.01 -8.29
C ARG A 518 13.03 -9.55 -7.12
N ALA A 519 13.68 -10.06 -6.08
CA ALA A 519 12.99 -10.65 -4.92
C ALA A 519 12.18 -9.59 -4.15
N GLN A 520 12.77 -8.43 -3.88
CA GLN A 520 12.07 -7.26 -3.32
C GLN A 520 10.85 -6.86 -4.17
N LEU A 521 11.03 -6.65 -5.48
CA LEU A 521 9.94 -6.21 -6.37
C LEU A 521 8.79 -7.22 -6.46
N SER A 522 9.12 -8.51 -6.51
CA SER A 522 8.12 -9.59 -6.47
C SER A 522 7.31 -9.57 -5.17
N THR A 523 7.97 -9.30 -4.04
CA THR A 523 7.29 -9.27 -2.74
C THR A 523 6.44 -8.01 -2.57
N PHE A 524 6.92 -6.85 -3.05
CA PHE A 524 6.15 -5.60 -3.07
C PHE A 524 4.89 -5.69 -3.94
N LEU A 525 4.92 -6.51 -5.00
CA LEU A 525 3.77 -6.74 -5.87
C LEU A 525 2.56 -7.20 -5.06
N ASN A 526 2.69 -8.22 -4.20
CA ASN A 526 1.54 -8.69 -3.43
C ASN A 526 1.17 -7.74 -2.28
N THR A 527 2.14 -7.07 -1.65
CA THR A 527 1.86 -6.08 -0.58
C THR A 527 0.86 -4.99 -1.01
N LEU A 528 0.87 -4.61 -2.29
CA LEU A 528 -0.05 -3.61 -2.84
C LEU A 528 -1.51 -4.05 -2.90
N TYR A 529 -1.81 -5.34 -2.75
CA TYR A 529 -3.16 -5.81 -2.48
C TYR A 529 -3.76 -5.10 -1.26
N ASN A 530 -3.01 -4.98 -0.17
CA ASN A 530 -3.50 -4.31 1.04
C ASN A 530 -3.69 -2.80 0.86
N LEU A 531 -2.95 -2.17 -0.05
CA LEU A 531 -3.18 -0.78 -0.43
C LEU A 531 -4.55 -0.63 -1.10
N GLY A 532 -4.86 -1.49 -2.08
CA GLY A 532 -6.18 -1.55 -2.72
C GLY A 532 -7.31 -1.81 -1.73
N ALA A 533 -7.11 -2.77 -0.83
CA ALA A 533 -8.07 -3.12 0.22
C ALA A 533 -8.35 -1.95 1.17
N THR A 534 -7.30 -1.20 1.54
CA THR A 534 -7.41 -0.01 2.38
C THR A 534 -8.22 1.07 1.67
N LEU A 535 -7.91 1.35 0.40
CA LEU A 535 -8.66 2.33 -0.40
C LEU A 535 -10.15 1.96 -0.47
N ALA A 536 -10.48 0.69 -0.74
CA ALA A 536 -11.86 0.20 -0.74
C ALA A 536 -12.60 0.49 0.57
N ALA A 537 -11.98 0.18 1.71
CA ALA A 537 -12.61 0.33 3.02
C ALA A 537 -12.91 1.81 3.34
N TRP A 538 -11.97 2.71 3.08
CA TRP A 538 -12.15 4.14 3.34
C TRP A 538 -13.10 4.83 2.35
N ILE A 539 -13.09 4.42 1.08
CA ILE A 539 -14.06 4.91 0.09
C ILE A 539 -15.48 4.51 0.52
N THR A 540 -15.67 3.26 0.94
CA THR A 540 -16.97 2.77 1.43
C THR A 540 -17.43 3.55 2.66
N LEU A 541 -16.50 3.86 3.59
CA LEU A 541 -16.80 4.70 4.75
C LEU A 541 -17.28 6.11 4.35
N GLY A 542 -16.67 6.71 3.33
CA GLY A 542 -17.08 8.02 2.81
C GLY A 542 -18.48 8.00 2.18
N THR A 543 -18.79 6.96 1.41
CA THR A 543 -20.08 6.81 0.73
C THR A 543 -21.23 6.40 1.65
N LEU A 544 -20.97 6.00 2.90
CA LEU A 544 -22.03 5.74 3.90
C LEU A 544 -22.93 6.95 4.17
N THR A 545 -22.42 8.15 3.94
CA THR A 545 -23.17 9.41 4.15
C THR A 545 -24.22 9.66 3.08
N ILE A 546 -24.16 8.96 1.94
CA ILE A 546 -25.07 9.13 0.82
C ILE A 546 -26.34 8.31 1.07
N GLN A 547 -27.47 8.99 1.25
CA GLN A 547 -28.78 8.35 1.48
C GLN A 547 -29.47 7.95 0.17
N SER A 548 -28.84 7.06 -0.61
CA SER A 548 -29.37 6.59 -1.90
C SER A 548 -28.69 5.29 -2.34
N ASP A 549 -29.25 4.60 -3.35
CA ASP A 549 -28.61 3.49 -4.08
C ASP A 549 -27.24 3.88 -4.65
N TRP A 550 -27.01 5.18 -4.86
CA TRP A 550 -25.71 5.72 -5.24
C TRP A 550 -24.59 5.44 -4.21
N SER A 551 -24.93 5.11 -2.96
CA SER A 551 -23.97 4.72 -1.93
C SER A 551 -23.08 3.55 -2.35
N TRP A 552 -23.62 2.49 -2.95
CA TRP A 552 -22.84 1.33 -3.39
C TRP A 552 -22.46 1.39 -4.87
N ARG A 553 -23.25 2.08 -5.71
CA ARG A 553 -22.93 2.28 -7.13
C ARG A 553 -21.73 3.21 -7.32
N ALA A 554 -21.59 4.26 -6.51
CA ALA A 554 -20.42 5.13 -6.56
C ALA A 554 -19.13 4.38 -6.18
N VAL A 555 -19.17 3.54 -5.14
CA VAL A 555 -18.04 2.67 -4.76
C VAL A 555 -17.68 1.72 -5.90
N SER A 556 -18.69 1.20 -6.60
CA SER A 556 -18.48 0.35 -7.78
C SER A 556 -17.85 1.11 -8.94
N LEU A 557 -18.29 2.32 -9.25
CA LEU A 557 -17.70 3.13 -10.33
C LEU A 557 -16.24 3.51 -10.06
N ILE A 558 -15.85 3.72 -8.80
CA ILE A 558 -14.46 4.05 -8.45
C ILE A 558 -13.50 2.89 -8.78
N GLN A 559 -13.99 1.64 -8.87
CA GLN A 559 -13.20 0.49 -9.35
C GLN A 559 -12.69 0.66 -10.78
N LEU A 560 -13.31 1.52 -11.59
CA LEU A 560 -12.83 1.79 -12.95
C LEU A 560 -11.46 2.48 -12.95
N LEU A 561 -11.12 3.27 -11.92
CA LEU A 561 -9.92 4.12 -11.95
C LEU A 561 -8.62 3.32 -12.07
N PRO A 562 -8.34 2.30 -11.23
CA PRO A 562 -7.10 1.51 -11.37
C PRO A 562 -7.03 0.78 -12.72
N SER A 563 -8.13 0.16 -13.18
CA SER A 563 -8.14 -0.55 -14.46
C SER A 563 -7.95 0.38 -15.66
N LEU A 564 -8.50 1.60 -15.64
CA LEU A 564 -8.28 2.60 -16.67
C LEU A 564 -6.81 3.07 -16.72
N ILE A 565 -6.21 3.26 -15.55
CA ILE A 565 -4.77 3.59 -15.43
C ILE A 565 -3.93 2.44 -15.98
N SER A 566 -4.27 1.20 -15.61
CA SER A 566 -3.59 0.00 -16.12
C SER A 566 -3.67 -0.08 -17.64
N VAL A 567 -4.84 0.10 -18.26
CA VAL A 567 -4.97 0.11 -19.73
C VAL A 567 -4.14 1.22 -20.35
N ALA A 568 -4.25 2.46 -19.85
CA ALA A 568 -3.57 3.61 -20.46
C ALA A 568 -2.04 3.53 -20.36
N LEU A 569 -1.51 3.06 -19.23
CA LEU A 569 -0.08 3.09 -18.96
C LEU A 569 0.65 1.79 -19.33
N THR A 570 -0.03 0.65 -19.40
CA THR A 570 0.60 -0.66 -19.72
C THR A 570 1.15 -0.71 -21.14
N TRP A 571 0.63 0.09 -22.08
CA TRP A 571 1.17 0.20 -23.44
C TRP A 571 2.64 0.65 -23.47
N PHE A 572 3.07 1.44 -22.49
CA PHE A 572 4.45 1.94 -22.39
C PHE A 572 5.40 0.96 -21.69
N VAL A 573 4.87 -0.10 -21.08
CA VAL A 573 5.67 -1.13 -20.43
C VAL A 573 6.27 -2.05 -21.51
N PRO A 574 7.58 -2.38 -21.44
CA PRO A 574 8.19 -3.34 -22.36
C PRO A 574 7.64 -4.76 -22.11
N GLU A 575 7.64 -5.59 -23.14
CA GLU A 575 7.27 -7.00 -23.02
C GLU A 575 8.41 -7.81 -22.38
N SER A 576 8.09 -8.98 -21.82
CA SER A 576 9.08 -9.87 -21.21
C SER A 576 10.16 -10.33 -22.21
N PRO A 577 11.46 -10.14 -21.89
CA PRO A 577 12.57 -10.66 -22.69
C PRO A 577 12.51 -12.19 -22.85
N ARG A 578 12.13 -12.93 -21.80
CA ARG A 578 12.01 -14.40 -21.85
C ARG A 578 10.90 -14.84 -22.79
N TRP A 579 9.78 -14.10 -22.84
CA TRP A 579 8.74 -14.35 -23.83
C TRP A 579 9.23 -14.18 -25.26
N LEU A 580 9.94 -13.08 -25.53
CA LEU A 580 10.44 -12.75 -26.87
C LEU A 580 11.41 -13.81 -27.36
N VAL A 581 12.33 -14.27 -26.52
CA VAL A 581 13.24 -15.39 -26.85
C VAL A 581 12.45 -16.68 -27.13
N SER A 582 11.43 -17.01 -26.33
CA SER A 582 10.58 -18.19 -26.59
C SER A 582 9.77 -18.12 -27.90
N ARG A 583 9.67 -16.92 -28.50
CA ARG A 583 9.05 -16.66 -29.80
C ARG A 583 10.06 -16.53 -30.94
N GLY A 584 11.35 -16.75 -30.67
CA GLY A 584 12.43 -16.58 -31.65
C GLY A 584 12.83 -15.12 -31.91
N ARG A 585 12.31 -14.15 -31.14
CA ARG A 585 12.59 -12.70 -31.28
C ARG A 585 13.74 -12.27 -30.37
N SER A 586 14.89 -12.93 -30.50
CA SER A 586 16.06 -12.73 -29.63
C SER A 586 16.68 -11.33 -29.73
N GLU A 587 16.67 -10.71 -30.91
CA GLU A 587 17.22 -9.37 -31.12
C GLU A 587 16.43 -8.30 -30.36
N GLU A 588 15.11 -8.40 -30.37
CA GLU A 588 14.24 -7.50 -29.60
C GLU A 588 14.42 -7.69 -28.09
N ALA A 589 14.56 -8.94 -27.64
CA ALA A 589 14.86 -9.25 -26.24
C ALA A 589 16.17 -8.59 -25.79
N LEU A 590 17.21 -8.68 -26.62
CA LEU A 590 18.50 -8.04 -26.38
C LEU A 590 18.41 -6.51 -26.39
N ALA A 591 17.61 -5.92 -27.28
CA ALA A 591 17.39 -4.47 -27.29
C ALA A 591 16.72 -3.98 -25.98
N ILE A 592 15.75 -4.74 -25.45
CA ILE A 592 15.09 -4.42 -24.17
C ILE A 592 16.09 -4.54 -23.01
N LEU A 593 16.88 -5.63 -22.96
CA LEU A 593 17.90 -5.84 -21.93
C LEU A 593 18.98 -4.74 -21.97
N ARG A 594 19.54 -4.41 -23.14
CA ARG A 594 20.54 -3.33 -23.28
C ARG A 594 19.99 -1.98 -22.82
N LYS A 595 18.74 -1.66 -23.18
CA LYS A 595 18.12 -0.38 -22.82
C LYS A 595 17.80 -0.26 -21.32
N HIS A 596 17.29 -1.33 -20.73
CA HIS A 596 16.75 -1.29 -19.37
C HIS A 596 17.71 -1.78 -18.28
N HIS A 597 18.67 -2.66 -18.59
CA HIS A 597 19.68 -3.17 -17.64
C HIS A 597 21.04 -2.48 -17.81
N CYS A 598 21.48 -2.21 -19.05
CA CYS A 598 22.82 -1.64 -19.32
C CYS A 598 22.80 -0.13 -19.63
N GLY A 599 21.64 0.47 -19.87
CA GLY A 599 21.52 1.92 -20.13
C GLY A 599 22.10 2.39 -21.46
N ASP A 600 22.07 1.53 -22.48
CA ASP A 600 22.62 1.76 -23.82
C ASP A 600 24.15 1.87 -23.91
N ASP A 601 24.91 1.40 -22.91
CA ASP A 601 26.37 1.30 -23.00
C ASP A 601 26.78 0.10 -23.88
N PRO A 602 27.43 0.31 -25.04
CA PRO A 602 27.84 -0.78 -25.94
C PRO A 602 28.96 -1.67 -25.36
N SER A 603 29.60 -1.25 -24.26
CA SER A 603 30.75 -1.93 -23.68
C SER A 603 30.39 -2.95 -22.58
N ASP A 604 29.14 -2.98 -22.14
CA ASP A 604 28.69 -3.87 -21.07
C ASP A 604 28.14 -5.19 -21.64
N ASN A 605 28.93 -6.25 -21.52
CA ASN A 605 28.58 -7.60 -21.96
C ASN A 605 27.48 -8.27 -21.11
N LEU A 606 26.98 -7.61 -20.06
CA LEU A 606 25.94 -8.15 -19.17
C LEU A 606 24.66 -8.53 -19.93
N ALA A 607 24.17 -7.67 -20.83
CA ALA A 607 22.95 -7.96 -21.59
C ALA A 607 23.10 -9.17 -22.53
N GLU A 608 24.28 -9.38 -23.12
CA GLU A 608 24.55 -10.55 -23.96
C GLU A 608 24.70 -11.83 -23.14
N PHE A 609 25.32 -11.72 -21.96
CA PHE A 609 25.42 -12.82 -21.01
C PHE A 609 24.02 -13.26 -20.54
N GLU A 610 23.18 -12.32 -20.08
CA GLU A 610 21.80 -12.61 -19.65
C GLU A 610 20.96 -13.22 -20.77
N LEU A 611 21.12 -12.74 -22.02
CA LEU A 611 20.41 -13.30 -23.16
C LEU A 611 20.84 -14.76 -23.43
N ARG A 612 22.15 -15.05 -23.42
CA ARG A 612 22.67 -16.41 -23.63
C ARG A 612 22.20 -17.37 -22.55
N GLU A 613 22.19 -16.93 -21.29
CA GLU A 613 21.65 -17.70 -20.17
C GLU A 613 20.16 -18.03 -20.40
N ILE A 614 19.34 -17.03 -20.76
CA ILE A 614 17.91 -17.21 -21.07
C ILE A 614 17.70 -18.17 -22.24
N GLN A 615 18.47 -18.02 -23.33
CA GLN A 615 18.38 -18.88 -24.52
C GLN A 615 18.72 -20.33 -24.19
N TYR A 616 19.81 -20.54 -23.44
CA TYR A 616 20.23 -21.87 -23.02
C TYR A 616 19.16 -22.57 -22.17
N THR A 617 18.65 -21.91 -21.12
CA THR A 617 17.59 -22.46 -20.27
C THR A 617 16.33 -22.77 -21.07
N LEU A 618 15.90 -21.88 -21.96
CA LEU A 618 14.71 -22.10 -22.79
C LEU A 618 14.87 -23.27 -23.76
N ASN A 619 16.01 -23.40 -24.42
CA ASN A 619 16.28 -24.50 -25.34
C ASN A 619 16.29 -25.84 -24.61
N PHE A 620 16.96 -25.89 -23.45
CA PHE A 620 16.96 -27.07 -22.59
C PHE A 620 15.54 -27.46 -22.13
N GLU A 621 14.72 -26.48 -21.73
CA GLU A 621 13.32 -26.73 -21.35
C GLU A 621 12.44 -27.16 -22.55
N MET A 622 12.68 -26.63 -23.75
CA MET A 622 11.93 -27.03 -24.95
C MET A 622 12.28 -28.46 -25.40
N GLU A 623 13.52 -28.89 -25.23
CA GLU A 623 13.96 -30.26 -25.53
C GLU A 623 13.37 -31.29 -24.55
N HIS A 624 13.10 -30.88 -23.30
CA HIS A 624 12.64 -31.78 -22.24
C HIS A 624 11.13 -31.68 -21.92
N SER A 625 10.39 -30.69 -22.45
CA SER A 625 8.96 -30.49 -22.14
C SER A 625 8.03 -30.72 -23.33
N THR A 626 7.00 -31.55 -23.14
CA THR A 626 5.98 -31.85 -24.15
C THR A 626 4.81 -30.86 -24.16
N ARG A 627 4.96 -29.68 -23.55
CA ARG A 627 3.91 -28.65 -23.33
C ARG A 627 2.61 -29.16 -22.70
N SER A 628 2.55 -30.39 -22.18
CA SER A 628 1.32 -31.03 -21.66
C SER A 628 1.11 -30.75 -20.17
N TRP A 629 -0.13 -30.84 -19.67
CA TRP A 629 -0.42 -30.76 -18.22
C TRP A 629 0.20 -31.93 -17.45
N PHE A 630 0.41 -33.07 -18.11
CA PHE A 630 1.06 -34.24 -17.51
C PHE A 630 2.54 -34.02 -17.17
N ASP A 631 3.17 -32.98 -17.72
CA ASP A 631 4.57 -32.63 -17.42
C ASP A 631 4.77 -32.22 -15.94
N LEU A 632 3.70 -31.75 -15.27
CA LEU A 632 3.71 -31.44 -13.84
C LEU A 632 4.01 -32.67 -12.96
N PHE A 633 3.61 -33.85 -13.40
CA PHE A 633 3.74 -35.09 -12.64
C PHE A 633 4.80 -36.04 -13.22
N ARG A 634 5.53 -35.63 -14.25
CA ARG A 634 6.43 -36.54 -14.97
C ARG A 634 7.73 -36.79 -14.22
N THR A 635 8.46 -35.74 -13.86
CA THR A 635 9.76 -35.84 -13.16
C THR A 635 9.61 -35.73 -11.64
N LYS A 636 10.59 -36.26 -10.90
CA LYS A 636 10.63 -36.16 -9.43
C LYS A 636 10.68 -34.69 -8.97
N GLY A 637 11.48 -33.85 -9.64
CA GLY A 637 11.55 -32.41 -9.35
C GLY A 637 10.23 -31.68 -9.62
N ASN A 638 9.56 -31.96 -10.74
CA ASN A 638 8.26 -31.34 -11.05
C ASN A 638 7.16 -31.76 -10.08
N ARG A 639 7.15 -33.02 -9.62
CA ARG A 639 6.23 -33.47 -8.57
C ARG A 639 6.44 -32.72 -7.26
N TRP A 640 7.70 -32.51 -6.87
CA TRP A 640 8.01 -31.78 -5.63
C TRP A 640 7.62 -30.30 -5.74
N ARG A 641 7.91 -29.64 -6.88
CA ARG A 641 7.46 -28.27 -7.16
C ARG A 641 5.92 -28.15 -7.11
N THR A 642 5.23 -29.05 -7.79
CA THR A 642 3.75 -29.07 -7.81
C THR A 642 3.19 -29.30 -6.42
N TRP A 643 3.75 -30.23 -5.66
CA TRP A 643 3.36 -30.50 -4.28
C TRP A 643 3.54 -29.27 -3.36
N ILE A 644 4.65 -28.54 -3.50
CA ILE A 644 4.87 -27.29 -2.75
C ILE A 644 3.81 -26.24 -3.12
N VAL A 645 3.57 -26.01 -4.41
CA VAL A 645 2.60 -24.99 -4.85
C VAL A 645 1.19 -25.33 -4.41
N VAL A 646 0.78 -26.59 -4.53
CA VAL A 646 -0.55 -27.05 -4.07
C VAL A 646 -0.71 -26.85 -2.56
N THR A 647 0.25 -27.32 -1.77
CA THR A 647 0.18 -27.19 -0.31
C THR A 647 0.26 -25.74 0.16
N CYS A 648 1.05 -24.90 -0.51
CA CYS A 648 1.19 -23.48 -0.18
C CYS A 648 -0.12 -22.72 -0.44
N SER A 649 -0.77 -23.03 -1.56
CA SER A 649 -2.05 -22.43 -1.95
C SER A 649 -3.17 -22.81 -1.00
N ILE A 650 -3.22 -24.07 -0.59
CA ILE A 650 -4.17 -24.56 0.40
C ILE A 650 -3.92 -23.89 1.74
N ALA A 651 -2.67 -23.88 2.21
CA ALA A 651 -2.30 -23.29 3.49
C ALA A 651 -2.69 -21.81 3.58
N ALA A 652 -2.39 -21.03 2.53
CA ALA A 652 -2.68 -19.60 2.53
C ALA A 652 -4.18 -19.24 2.68
N GLN A 653 -5.07 -20.13 2.25
CA GLN A 653 -6.53 -19.94 2.37
C GLN A 653 -7.13 -20.63 3.58
N ALA A 654 -6.63 -21.82 3.92
CA ALA A 654 -7.13 -22.65 5.01
C ALA A 654 -6.70 -22.11 6.38
N SER A 655 -5.64 -21.29 6.45
CA SER A 655 -5.13 -20.63 7.65
C SER A 655 -6.10 -19.65 8.34
N GLY A 656 -7.34 -19.48 7.85
CA GLY A 656 -8.38 -18.65 8.48
C GLY A 656 -8.52 -17.23 7.91
N THR A 657 -7.76 -16.86 6.88
CA THR A 657 -7.78 -15.52 6.24
C THR A 657 -9.15 -15.15 5.70
N THR A 658 -9.89 -16.13 5.22
CA THR A 658 -11.23 -15.93 4.66
C THR A 658 -12.22 -15.43 5.71
N LEU A 659 -12.05 -15.82 6.98
CA LEU A 659 -12.90 -15.40 8.10
C LEU A 659 -12.73 -13.91 8.41
N THR A 660 -11.49 -13.42 8.38
CA THR A 660 -11.16 -12.01 8.63
C THR A 660 -11.32 -11.11 7.40
N GLY A 661 -11.32 -11.71 6.20
CA GLY A 661 -11.66 -11.03 4.95
C GLY A 661 -13.17 -10.95 4.74
N TYR A 662 -13.74 -11.96 4.06
CA TYR A 662 -15.12 -11.92 3.56
C TYR A 662 -16.21 -11.98 4.61
N TYR A 663 -15.87 -12.39 5.84
CA TYR A 663 -16.84 -12.65 6.90
C TYR A 663 -16.62 -11.78 8.14
N LEU A 664 -15.77 -10.75 8.07
CA LEU A 664 -15.51 -9.87 9.20
C LEU A 664 -16.79 -9.28 9.78
N VAL A 665 -17.68 -8.74 8.94
CA VAL A 665 -18.95 -8.14 9.37
C VAL A 665 -19.85 -9.15 10.09
N VAL A 666 -19.85 -10.41 9.63
CA VAL A 666 -20.61 -11.49 10.26
C VAL A 666 -20.01 -11.81 11.63
N VAL A 667 -18.68 -11.93 11.73
CA VAL A 667 -17.98 -12.16 13.00
C VAL A 667 -18.21 -11.00 13.98
N LEU A 668 -18.14 -9.74 13.50
CA LEU A 668 -18.41 -8.55 14.32
C LEU A 668 -19.85 -8.53 14.85
N ARG A 669 -20.82 -8.98 14.05
CA ARG A 669 -22.21 -9.10 14.46
C ARG A 669 -22.40 -10.19 15.52
N LEU A 670 -21.67 -11.31 15.41
CA LEU A 670 -21.71 -12.39 16.40
C LEU A 670 -21.20 -11.94 17.78
N ILE A 671 -20.22 -11.03 17.83
CA ILE A 671 -19.69 -10.47 19.10
C ILE A 671 -20.48 -9.24 19.61
N GLY A 672 -21.65 -8.94 19.03
CA GLY A 672 -22.53 -7.86 19.46
C GLY A 672 -22.25 -6.47 18.88
N ILE A 673 -21.31 -6.33 17.94
CA ILE A 673 -21.05 -5.05 17.24
C ILE A 673 -21.92 -4.98 15.99
N THR A 674 -23.10 -4.37 16.11
CA THR A 674 -24.11 -4.30 15.04
C THR A 674 -24.08 -3.00 14.24
N GLU A 675 -23.47 -1.94 14.77
CA GLU A 675 -23.47 -0.62 14.14
C GLU A 675 -22.65 -0.61 12.82
N PRO A 676 -23.25 -0.28 11.66
CA PRO A 676 -22.57 -0.30 10.36
C PRO A 676 -21.38 0.66 10.27
N ARG A 677 -21.48 1.83 10.92
CA ARG A 677 -20.38 2.81 10.94
C ARG A 677 -19.17 2.26 11.68
N THR A 678 -19.38 1.67 12.86
CA THR A 678 -18.32 1.07 13.66
C THR A 678 -17.71 -0.15 12.96
N GLN A 679 -18.50 -0.99 12.30
CA GLN A 679 -18.00 -2.13 11.51
C GLN A 679 -17.08 -1.69 10.37
N ASN A 680 -17.46 -0.66 9.60
CA ASN A 680 -16.62 -0.13 8.52
C ASN A 680 -15.34 0.51 9.03
N ILE A 681 -15.40 1.23 10.15
CA ILE A 681 -14.21 1.80 10.79
C ILE A 681 -13.24 0.68 11.20
N ILE A 682 -13.75 -0.40 11.81
CA ILE A 682 -12.92 -1.56 12.18
C ILE A 682 -12.28 -2.17 10.94
N ASN A 683 -13.03 -2.37 9.85
CA ASN A 683 -12.51 -2.90 8.59
C ASN A 683 -11.42 -1.98 7.98
N GLY A 684 -11.63 -0.66 8.00
CA GLY A 684 -10.65 0.33 7.54
C GLY A 684 -9.36 0.31 8.38
N CYS A 685 -9.48 0.20 9.70
CA CYS A 685 -8.33 0.07 10.59
C CYS A 685 -7.59 -1.27 10.38
N LEU A 686 -8.32 -2.36 10.18
CA LEU A 686 -7.75 -3.70 9.95
C LEU A 686 -6.96 -3.77 8.63
N THR A 687 -7.50 -3.19 7.56
CA THR A 687 -6.80 -3.14 6.26
C THR A 687 -5.55 -2.27 6.30
N MET A 688 -5.58 -1.12 7.00
CA MET A 688 -4.38 -0.31 7.25
C MET A 688 -3.33 -1.03 8.10
N TRP A 689 -3.78 -1.76 9.12
CA TRP A 689 -2.93 -2.58 9.97
C TRP A 689 -2.22 -3.67 9.14
N ASN A 690 -2.97 -4.38 8.31
CA ASN A 690 -2.43 -5.40 7.41
C ASN A 690 -1.42 -4.81 6.43
N MET A 691 -1.74 -3.64 5.86
CA MET A 691 -0.82 -2.92 4.97
C MET A 691 0.52 -2.64 5.66
N GLY A 692 0.50 -2.10 6.89
CA GLY A 692 1.72 -1.84 7.65
C GLY A 692 2.59 -3.08 7.85
N TRP A 693 1.98 -4.18 8.30
CA TRP A 693 2.68 -5.45 8.51
C TRP A 693 3.16 -6.11 7.22
N SER A 694 2.42 -5.99 6.12
CA SER A 694 2.86 -6.50 4.82
C SER A 694 4.05 -5.72 4.25
N PHE A 695 4.10 -4.40 4.38
CA PHE A 695 5.28 -3.62 3.99
C PHE A 695 6.50 -3.98 4.85
N TRP A 696 6.28 -4.17 6.15
CA TRP A 696 7.35 -4.63 7.04
C TRP A 696 7.85 -6.02 6.62
N GLY A 697 6.95 -6.98 6.47
CA GLY A 697 7.26 -8.35 6.03
C GLY A 697 8.02 -8.42 4.70
N ALA A 698 7.58 -7.65 3.71
CA ALA A 698 8.23 -7.56 2.40
C ALA A 698 9.68 -7.05 2.51
N SER A 699 9.95 -6.10 3.41
CA SER A 699 11.31 -5.59 3.64
C SER A 699 12.23 -6.59 4.37
N GLN A 700 11.66 -7.50 5.17
CA GLN A 700 12.42 -8.44 6.00
C GLN A 700 12.74 -9.76 5.30
N ILE A 701 12.06 -10.08 4.20
CA ILE A 701 12.16 -11.39 3.54
C ILE A 701 13.59 -11.74 3.07
N GLU A 702 14.35 -10.75 2.56
CA GLU A 702 15.74 -10.95 2.13
C GLU A 702 16.72 -11.04 3.30
N HIS A 703 16.35 -10.49 4.46
CA HIS A 703 17.19 -10.43 5.65
C HIS A 703 17.09 -11.72 6.46
N ILE A 704 15.86 -12.18 6.73
CA ILE A 704 15.57 -13.32 7.61
C ILE A 704 15.62 -14.66 6.85
N GLY A 705 15.33 -14.65 5.55
CA GLY A 705 15.06 -15.87 4.77
C GLY A 705 13.58 -16.23 4.78
N ARG A 706 13.15 -17.05 3.82
CA ARG A 706 11.72 -17.32 3.58
C ARG A 706 11.18 -18.36 4.56
N ARG A 707 11.89 -19.47 4.76
CA ARG A 707 11.43 -20.57 5.63
C ARG A 707 11.36 -20.16 7.11
N PRO A 708 12.37 -19.48 7.71
CA PRO A 708 12.26 -19.00 9.08
C PRO A 708 11.11 -18.00 9.27
N LEU A 709 10.86 -17.15 8.26
CA LEU A 709 9.77 -16.18 8.29
C LEU A 709 8.40 -16.87 8.22
N MET A 710 8.24 -17.93 7.41
CA MET A 710 7.03 -18.76 7.36
C MET A 710 6.76 -19.47 8.68
N LEU A 711 7.77 -20.13 9.25
CA LEU A 711 7.64 -20.83 10.53
C LEU A 711 7.34 -19.88 11.69
N GLY A 712 8.01 -18.72 11.74
CA GLY A 712 7.76 -17.70 12.75
C GLY A 712 6.34 -17.12 12.65
N SER A 713 5.86 -16.85 11.44
CA SER A 713 4.50 -16.36 11.19
C SER A 713 3.44 -17.39 11.55
N LEU A 714 3.55 -18.64 11.09
CA LEU A 714 2.61 -19.71 11.44
C LEU A 714 2.55 -19.97 12.95
N THR A 715 3.71 -19.95 13.62
CA THR A 715 3.76 -20.13 15.08
C THR A 715 3.08 -18.96 15.79
N GLY A 716 3.31 -17.72 15.33
CA GLY A 716 2.66 -16.52 15.86
C GLY A 716 1.15 -16.50 15.62
N MET A 717 0.71 -16.90 14.43
CA MET A 717 -0.71 -17.06 14.12
C MET A 717 -1.38 -18.05 15.06
N LEU A 718 -0.80 -19.23 15.25
CA LEU A 718 -1.39 -20.28 16.06
C LEU A 718 -1.42 -19.86 17.54
N VAL A 719 -0.27 -19.51 18.12
CA VAL A 719 -0.12 -19.34 19.57
C VAL A 719 -0.64 -18.00 20.07
N LEU A 720 -0.40 -16.91 19.35
CA LEU A 720 -0.72 -15.56 19.81
C LEU A 720 -1.99 -14.99 19.16
N GLY A 721 -2.45 -15.57 18.04
CA GLY A 721 -3.59 -15.09 17.28
C GLY A 721 -4.84 -15.96 17.45
N PHE A 722 -4.82 -17.12 16.80
CA PHE A 722 -6.00 -17.95 16.57
C PHE A 722 -6.42 -18.75 17.81
N LEU A 723 -5.49 -19.35 18.57
CA LEU A 723 -5.84 -20.04 19.82
C LEU A 723 -6.52 -19.12 20.85
N PRO A 724 -5.99 -17.93 21.18
CA PRO A 724 -6.69 -17.01 22.07
C PRO A 724 -8.01 -16.50 21.50
N TRP A 725 -8.10 -16.30 20.18
CA TRP A 725 -9.35 -15.94 19.52
C TRP A 725 -10.41 -17.03 19.72
N THR A 726 -10.09 -18.30 19.47
CA THR A 726 -10.98 -19.45 19.68
C THR A 726 -11.48 -19.51 21.13
N ILE A 727 -10.58 -19.35 22.10
CA ILE A 727 -10.92 -19.39 23.54
C ILE A 727 -11.87 -18.25 23.92
N CYS A 728 -11.57 -17.02 23.52
CA CYS A 728 -12.42 -15.87 23.85
C CYS A 728 -13.79 -15.95 23.15
N ASN A 729 -13.86 -16.53 21.96
CA ASN A 729 -15.13 -16.68 21.25
C ASN A 729 -16.02 -17.75 21.91
N ALA A 730 -15.41 -18.85 22.37
CA ALA A 730 -16.12 -19.86 23.17
C ALA A 730 -16.66 -19.28 24.49
N GLU A 731 -15.84 -18.49 25.19
CA GLU A 731 -16.23 -17.83 26.44
C GLU A 731 -17.37 -16.82 26.24
N TYR A 732 -17.34 -16.08 25.13
CA TYR A 732 -18.40 -15.13 24.78
C TYR A 732 -19.73 -15.84 24.52
N GLU A 733 -19.71 -16.95 23.77
CA GLU A 733 -20.92 -17.69 23.42
C GLU A 733 -21.52 -18.47 24.60
N ILE A 734 -20.68 -19.00 25.50
CA ILE A 734 -21.14 -19.76 26.68
C ILE A 734 -21.55 -18.84 27.83
N ASN A 735 -20.73 -17.83 28.16
CA ASN A 735 -20.91 -17.02 29.37
C ASN A 735 -21.46 -15.61 29.09
N GLY A 736 -21.62 -15.20 27.82
CA GLY A 736 -22.16 -13.88 27.45
C GLY A 736 -21.28 -12.70 27.87
N ASN A 737 -19.98 -12.92 28.12
CA ASN A 737 -19.10 -11.91 28.70
C ASN A 737 -18.66 -10.86 27.65
N ASN A 738 -19.19 -9.64 27.73
CA ASN A 738 -18.85 -8.54 26.82
C ASN A 738 -17.35 -8.19 26.76
N ALA A 739 -16.57 -8.48 27.80
CA ALA A 739 -15.12 -8.30 27.78
C ALA A 739 -14.43 -9.29 26.81
N ALA A 740 -14.95 -10.52 26.71
CA ALA A 740 -14.45 -11.54 25.79
C ALA A 740 -14.66 -11.14 24.33
N GLY A 741 -15.81 -10.51 23.99
CA GLY A 741 -16.07 -9.98 22.64
C GLY A 741 -15.08 -8.89 22.22
N LYS A 742 -14.69 -8.00 23.14
CA LYS A 742 -13.63 -7.00 22.88
C LYS A 742 -12.24 -7.64 22.73
N ALA A 743 -11.95 -8.71 23.48
CA ALA A 743 -10.71 -9.47 23.35
C ALA A 743 -10.63 -10.21 22.01
N VAL A 744 -11.73 -10.81 21.53
CA VAL A 744 -11.83 -11.41 20.19
C VAL A 744 -11.39 -10.42 19.11
N LEU A 745 -11.90 -9.19 19.17
CA LEU A 745 -11.51 -8.14 18.22
C LEU A 745 -9.99 -7.88 18.26
N ALA A 746 -9.39 -7.79 19.44
CA ALA A 746 -7.94 -7.59 19.58
C ALA A 746 -7.12 -8.76 18.97
N PHE A 747 -7.55 -10.00 19.19
CA PHE A 747 -6.86 -11.17 18.64
C PHE A 747 -6.99 -11.30 17.12
N ILE A 748 -8.09 -10.80 16.52
CA ILE A 748 -8.20 -10.69 15.06
C ILE A 748 -7.08 -9.79 14.49
N PHE A 749 -6.77 -8.66 15.13
CA PHE A 749 -5.64 -7.81 14.72
C PHE A 749 -4.29 -8.53 14.87
N VAL A 750 -4.08 -9.29 15.95
CA VAL A 750 -2.83 -10.04 16.16
C VAL A 750 -2.66 -11.14 15.11
N PHE A 751 -3.69 -11.94 14.88
CA PHE A 751 -3.69 -13.00 13.86
C PHE A 751 -3.38 -12.43 12.46
N THR A 752 -4.07 -11.36 12.08
CA THR A 752 -3.89 -10.72 10.77
C THR A 752 -2.53 -10.04 10.61
N ALA A 753 -1.89 -9.58 11.71
CA ALA A 753 -0.51 -9.08 11.68
C ALA A 753 0.49 -10.15 11.22
N PHE A 754 0.43 -11.33 11.86
CA PHE A 754 1.32 -12.44 11.52
C PHE A 754 1.04 -12.97 10.11
N TYR A 755 -0.23 -13.01 9.69
CA TYR A 755 -0.61 -13.35 8.32
C TYR A 755 -0.05 -12.39 7.28
N SER A 756 -0.30 -11.11 7.48
CA SER A 756 0.09 -10.06 6.55
C SER A 756 1.61 -9.95 6.40
N THR A 757 2.36 -10.27 7.47
CA THR A 757 3.83 -10.26 7.46
C THR A 757 4.44 -11.24 6.47
N THR A 758 3.84 -12.43 6.29
CA THR A 758 4.53 -13.52 5.59
C THR A 758 3.71 -14.09 4.45
N TRP A 759 2.51 -14.57 4.76
CA TRP A 759 1.71 -15.35 3.81
C TRP A 759 1.17 -14.51 2.66
N ASN A 760 0.86 -13.24 2.91
CA ASN A 760 0.45 -12.30 1.88
C ASN A 760 1.54 -12.13 0.79
N GLY A 761 2.81 -11.95 1.19
CA GLY A 761 3.93 -11.77 0.23
C GLY A 761 4.46 -13.07 -0.39
N ILE A 762 4.53 -14.15 0.40
CA ILE A 762 5.19 -15.40 0.02
C ILE A 762 4.36 -16.20 -0.99
N LEU A 763 3.03 -16.16 -0.90
CA LEU A 763 2.16 -17.00 -1.74
C LEU A 763 2.44 -16.86 -3.25
N THR A 764 2.67 -15.65 -3.75
CA THR A 764 3.01 -15.44 -5.17
C THR A 764 4.52 -15.48 -5.40
N GLY A 765 5.30 -14.86 -4.51
CA GLY A 765 6.75 -14.75 -4.68
C GLY A 765 7.44 -16.11 -4.69
N TYR A 766 7.10 -16.97 -3.72
CA TYR A 766 7.69 -18.29 -3.58
C TYR A 766 7.28 -19.23 -4.72
N THR A 767 6.02 -19.18 -5.16
CA THR A 767 5.59 -19.97 -6.33
C THR A 767 6.37 -19.59 -7.57
N VAL A 768 6.51 -18.30 -7.89
CA VAL A 768 7.22 -17.85 -9.11
C VAL A 768 8.69 -18.28 -9.10
N GLU A 769 9.30 -18.38 -7.93
CA GLU A 769 10.69 -18.78 -7.73
C GLU A 769 10.92 -20.29 -7.78
N VAL A 770 9.98 -21.07 -7.26
CA VAL A 770 10.04 -22.55 -7.29
C VAL A 770 9.72 -23.08 -8.70
N CYS A 771 8.93 -22.34 -9.47
CA CYS A 771 8.53 -22.73 -10.82
C CYS A 771 9.64 -22.52 -11.86
N SER A 772 9.89 -23.53 -12.71
CA SER A 772 10.62 -23.38 -13.98
C SER A 772 9.80 -22.60 -15.01
N TYR A 773 10.42 -22.07 -16.07
CA TYR A 773 9.74 -21.14 -16.99
C TYR A 773 8.53 -21.77 -17.71
N SER A 774 8.69 -22.98 -18.22
CA SER A 774 7.66 -23.78 -18.91
C SER A 774 6.51 -24.26 -18.00
N LEU A 775 6.75 -24.41 -16.70
CA LEU A 775 5.73 -24.84 -15.74
C LEU A 775 5.08 -23.68 -14.99
N ARG A 776 5.71 -22.50 -14.98
CA ARG A 776 5.29 -21.34 -14.18
C ARG A 776 3.86 -20.92 -14.47
N SER A 777 3.50 -20.79 -15.74
CA SER A 777 2.15 -20.43 -16.18
C SER A 777 1.11 -21.47 -15.67
N LYS A 778 1.40 -22.77 -15.77
CA LYS A 778 0.51 -23.86 -15.31
C LYS A 778 0.36 -23.91 -13.78
N LEU A 779 1.46 -23.78 -13.05
CA LEU A 779 1.48 -23.85 -11.60
C LEU A 779 0.80 -22.63 -10.97
N ILE A 780 0.98 -21.43 -11.54
CA ILE A 780 0.25 -20.23 -11.10
C ILE A 780 -1.26 -20.40 -11.37
N CYS A 781 -1.65 -20.98 -12.51
CA CYS A 781 -3.06 -21.29 -12.78
C CYS A 781 -3.64 -22.29 -11.76
N LEU A 782 -2.89 -23.34 -11.44
CA LEU A 782 -3.28 -24.34 -10.43
C LEU A 782 -3.41 -23.71 -9.03
N GLN A 783 -2.46 -22.84 -8.65
CA GLN A 783 -2.52 -22.08 -7.42
C GLN A 783 -3.80 -21.25 -7.32
N ASN A 784 -4.12 -20.48 -8.38
CA ASN A 784 -5.33 -19.65 -8.41
C ASN A 784 -6.61 -20.47 -8.31
N LEU A 785 -6.65 -21.62 -8.98
CA LEU A 785 -7.78 -22.55 -8.90
C LEU A 785 -8.02 -23.00 -7.44
N LEU A 786 -6.97 -23.41 -6.74
CA LEU A 786 -7.04 -23.88 -5.36
C LEU A 786 -7.45 -22.76 -4.40
N VAL A 787 -6.87 -21.57 -4.58
CA VAL A 787 -7.19 -20.39 -3.76
C VAL A 787 -8.68 -20.07 -3.82
N GLN A 788 -9.28 -20.10 -5.01
CA GLN A 788 -10.70 -19.79 -5.18
C GLN A 788 -11.63 -20.93 -4.72
N GLY A 789 -11.22 -22.19 -4.88
CA GLY A 789 -12.02 -23.34 -4.44
C GLY A 789 -12.23 -23.40 -2.92
N PHE A 790 -11.21 -23.06 -2.13
CA PHE A 790 -11.29 -23.11 -0.66
C PHE A 790 -12.22 -22.05 -0.05
N ASN A 791 -12.41 -20.91 -0.72
CA ASN A 791 -13.25 -19.81 -0.21
C ASN A 791 -14.73 -20.21 -0.03
N TYR A 792 -15.20 -21.26 -0.70
CA TYR A 792 -16.58 -21.72 -0.64
C TYR A 792 -16.92 -22.59 0.59
N LEU A 793 -15.93 -23.30 1.15
CA LEU A 793 -16.14 -24.26 2.25
C LEU A 793 -16.44 -23.59 3.60
N ASN A 794 -15.83 -22.42 3.83
CA ASN A 794 -15.82 -21.73 5.12
C ASN A 794 -17.22 -21.31 5.66
N PRO A 795 -18.13 -20.70 4.86
CA PRO A 795 -19.44 -20.29 5.38
C PRO A 795 -20.37 -21.45 5.73
N VAL A 796 -20.27 -22.57 5.02
CA VAL A 796 -21.05 -23.78 5.31
C VAL A 796 -20.60 -24.41 6.62
N GLY A 797 -19.28 -24.44 6.85
CA GLY A 797 -18.69 -24.88 8.11
C GLY A 797 -19.13 -24.03 9.29
N LEU A 798 -19.08 -22.69 9.16
CA LEU A 798 -19.46 -21.77 10.24
C LEU A 798 -20.93 -21.90 10.64
N LYS A 799 -21.83 -22.09 9.67
CA LYS A 799 -23.28 -22.21 9.93
C LYS A 799 -23.65 -23.49 10.68
N ASN A 800 -22.97 -24.61 10.39
CA ASN A 800 -23.34 -25.91 10.94
C ASN A 800 -22.64 -26.21 12.27
N ILE A 801 -21.43 -25.70 12.47
CA ILE A 801 -20.55 -26.09 13.58
C ILE A 801 -20.38 -24.95 14.62
N GLY A 802 -20.77 -23.71 14.27
CA GLY A 802 -20.68 -22.55 15.17
C GLY A 802 -19.23 -22.25 15.57
N TRP A 803 -18.99 -21.95 16.84
CA TRP A 803 -17.64 -21.66 17.35
C TRP A 803 -16.66 -22.84 17.28
N LYS A 804 -17.15 -24.10 17.24
CA LYS A 804 -16.26 -25.27 17.16
C LYS A 804 -15.50 -25.32 15.83
N TYR A 805 -15.95 -24.57 14.82
CA TYR A 805 -15.26 -24.47 13.53
C TYR A 805 -13.87 -23.83 13.68
N TYR A 806 -13.68 -22.93 14.66
CA TYR A 806 -12.38 -22.31 14.91
C TYR A 806 -11.32 -23.35 15.35
N ILE A 807 -11.72 -24.40 16.10
CA ILE A 807 -10.80 -25.49 16.48
C ILE A 807 -10.27 -26.24 15.24
N VAL A 808 -11.09 -26.41 14.20
CA VAL A 808 -10.66 -27.07 12.96
C VAL A 808 -9.55 -26.26 12.29
N VAL A 809 -9.66 -24.94 12.30
CA VAL A 809 -8.63 -24.04 11.75
C VAL A 809 -7.35 -24.10 12.59
N ASP A 810 -7.44 -24.18 13.92
CA ASP A 810 -6.28 -24.40 14.80
C ASP A 810 -5.53 -25.70 14.46
N CYS A 811 -6.26 -26.80 14.23
CA CYS A 811 -5.66 -28.07 13.80
C CYS A 811 -5.00 -27.97 12.42
N ILE A 812 -5.60 -27.23 11.49
CA ILE A 812 -5.03 -26.98 10.16
C ILE A 812 -3.72 -26.19 10.28
N LEU A 813 -3.67 -25.14 11.11
CA LEU A 813 -2.45 -24.35 11.34
C LEU A 813 -1.30 -25.21 11.91
N VAL A 814 -1.59 -26.18 12.78
CA VAL A 814 -0.59 -27.15 13.27
C VAL A 814 -0.07 -28.04 12.12
N LEU A 815 -0.97 -28.52 11.27
CA LEU A 815 -0.60 -29.33 10.12
C LEU A 815 0.23 -28.53 9.10
N GLU A 816 -0.13 -27.27 8.85
CA GLU A 816 0.63 -26.34 8.01
C GLU A 816 2.04 -26.10 8.56
N LEU A 817 2.16 -25.90 9.88
CA LEU A 817 3.45 -25.74 10.55
C LEU A 817 4.34 -26.96 10.36
N ALA A 818 3.80 -28.16 10.56
CA ALA A 818 4.53 -29.41 10.33
C ALA A 818 4.93 -29.54 8.85
N LEU A 819 4.01 -29.23 7.94
CA LEU A 819 4.23 -29.32 6.51
C LEU A 819 5.37 -28.40 6.06
N VAL A 820 5.33 -27.12 6.40
CA VAL A 820 6.40 -26.15 6.09
C VAL A 820 7.72 -26.56 6.72
N TYR A 821 7.70 -27.11 7.94
CA TYR A 821 8.92 -27.56 8.61
C TYR A 821 9.60 -28.71 7.85
N PHE A 822 8.86 -29.73 7.38
CA PHE A 822 9.47 -30.92 6.79
C PHE A 822 9.81 -30.81 5.30
N THR A 823 9.12 -29.95 4.55
CA THR A 823 9.10 -30.10 3.08
C THR A 823 9.51 -28.87 2.28
N TYR A 824 9.51 -27.67 2.88
CA TYR A 824 9.78 -26.42 2.17
C TYR A 824 11.29 -26.14 2.16
N PRO A 825 11.95 -26.08 0.99
CA PRO A 825 13.33 -25.64 0.89
C PRO A 825 13.45 -24.13 1.06
N GLU A 826 14.60 -23.70 1.59
CA GLU A 826 14.96 -22.29 1.62
C GLU A 826 15.41 -21.85 0.23
N THR A 827 14.76 -20.82 -0.33
CA THR A 827 15.06 -20.29 -1.67
C THR A 827 15.75 -18.92 -1.62
N SER A 828 15.92 -18.33 -0.43
CA SER A 828 16.51 -16.98 -0.29
C SER A 828 17.96 -16.94 -0.77
N LYS A 829 18.29 -15.91 -1.58
CA LYS A 829 19.64 -15.61 -2.11
C LYS A 829 20.22 -16.65 -3.06
N ILE A 830 19.38 -17.53 -3.60
CA ILE A 830 19.74 -18.52 -4.63
C ILE A 830 19.13 -18.06 -5.95
N THR A 831 19.89 -18.15 -7.05
CA THR A 831 19.37 -17.81 -8.39
C THR A 831 18.32 -18.83 -8.84
N LEU A 832 17.41 -18.45 -9.76
CA LEU A 832 16.37 -19.38 -10.22
C LEU A 832 16.93 -20.65 -10.85
N GLU A 833 18.04 -20.51 -11.57
CA GLU A 833 18.71 -21.62 -12.24
C GLU A 833 19.42 -22.53 -11.22
N GLU A 834 19.98 -21.97 -10.15
CA GLU A 834 20.49 -22.75 -9.01
C GLU A 834 19.35 -23.43 -8.21
N ILE A 835 18.14 -22.84 -8.15
CA ILE A 835 16.97 -23.47 -7.53
C ILE A 835 16.56 -24.72 -8.30
N SER A 836 16.63 -24.72 -9.64
CA SER A 836 16.38 -25.96 -10.41
C SER A 836 17.32 -27.11 -10.04
N LEU A 837 18.56 -26.82 -9.64
CA LEU A 837 19.51 -27.83 -9.18
C LEU A 837 19.05 -28.54 -7.90
N ILE A 838 18.38 -27.82 -6.99
CA ILE A 838 17.85 -28.38 -5.73
C ILE A 838 16.74 -29.39 -6.01
N PHE A 839 15.89 -29.12 -7.00
CA PHE A 839 14.71 -29.94 -7.31
C PHE A 839 15.01 -31.09 -8.27
N ASP A 840 15.84 -30.86 -9.30
CA ASP A 840 16.12 -31.84 -10.36
C ASP A 840 17.42 -32.63 -10.12
N GLY A 841 18.26 -32.21 -9.17
CA GLY A 841 19.49 -32.89 -8.77
C GLY A 841 20.64 -32.73 -9.78
N ALA A 842 21.80 -33.32 -9.46
CA ALA A 842 23.01 -33.23 -10.28
C ALA A 842 22.88 -33.87 -11.68
N GLN A 843 21.81 -34.60 -11.98
CA GLN A 843 21.57 -35.16 -13.33
C GLN A 843 21.04 -34.12 -14.33
N ALA A 844 20.51 -32.97 -13.87
CA ALA A 844 20.29 -31.81 -14.74
C ALA A 844 21.61 -31.12 -15.12
N VAL A 845 22.70 -31.46 -14.42
CA VAL A 845 24.06 -30.96 -14.61
C VAL A 845 24.82 -31.90 -15.55
N GLN A 846 24.37 -31.97 -16.81
CA GLN A 846 25.34 -32.05 -17.92
C GLN A 846 25.86 -30.63 -18.21
N SER A 847 26.29 -29.91 -17.16
CA SER A 847 26.97 -28.61 -17.27
C SER A 847 28.44 -28.76 -17.68
N ASN A 848 28.78 -29.80 -18.45
CA ASN A 848 30.08 -29.86 -19.14
C ASN A 848 30.09 -28.95 -20.37
N ILE A 849 28.93 -28.56 -20.90
CA ILE A 849 28.84 -27.67 -22.06
C ILE A 849 29.03 -26.19 -21.68
N VAL A 850 28.70 -25.76 -20.46
CA VAL A 850 29.03 -24.38 -20.01
C VAL A 850 30.53 -24.25 -19.73
N LYS A 851 31.19 -25.33 -19.28
CA LYS A 851 32.67 -25.35 -19.25
C LYS A 851 33.22 -25.33 -20.67
N GLU A 852 32.76 -26.17 -21.60
CA GLU A 852 33.26 -26.15 -22.99
C GLU A 852 32.98 -24.82 -23.70
N ALA A 853 31.79 -24.21 -23.58
CA ALA A 853 31.49 -22.93 -24.21
C ALA A 853 32.26 -21.75 -23.60
N VAL A 854 32.51 -21.75 -22.29
CA VAL A 854 33.39 -20.74 -21.65
C VAL A 854 34.86 -20.98 -21.99
N THR A 855 35.27 -22.23 -22.20
CA THR A 855 36.64 -22.59 -22.59
C THR A 855 36.88 -22.32 -24.08
N GLU A 856 35.91 -22.58 -24.97
CA GLU A 856 35.95 -22.28 -26.41
C GLU A 856 35.91 -20.78 -26.71
N VAL A 857 35.15 -19.99 -25.93
CA VAL A 857 35.17 -18.52 -26.03
C VAL A 857 36.47 -17.95 -25.46
N GLY A 858 37.05 -18.59 -24.44
CA GLY A 858 38.36 -18.26 -23.91
C GLY A 858 39.50 -18.54 -24.90
N THR A 859 39.48 -19.69 -25.59
CA THR A 859 40.50 -20.06 -26.57
C THR A 859 40.37 -19.27 -27.88
N SER A 860 39.16 -19.06 -28.39
CA SER A 860 38.94 -18.25 -29.60
C SER A 860 39.32 -16.77 -29.43
N HIS A 861 39.12 -16.18 -28.24
CA HIS A 861 39.59 -14.82 -27.93
C HIS A 861 41.11 -14.72 -27.69
N VAL A 862 41.75 -15.79 -27.24
CA VAL A 862 43.22 -15.84 -27.12
C VAL A 862 43.86 -15.99 -28.50
N GLU A 863 43.28 -16.80 -29.39
CA GLU A 863 43.76 -16.97 -30.76
C GLU A 863 43.58 -15.71 -31.62
N THR A 864 42.45 -14.99 -31.50
CA THR A 864 42.27 -13.70 -32.22
C THR A 864 43.15 -12.57 -31.68
N LYS A 865 43.43 -12.53 -30.36
CA LYS A 865 44.39 -11.56 -29.80
C LYS A 865 45.83 -11.91 -30.13
N GLN A 866 46.21 -13.19 -30.13
CA GLN A 866 47.55 -13.62 -30.55
C GLN A 866 47.76 -13.38 -32.04
N ALA A 867 46.77 -13.62 -32.91
CA ALA A 867 46.86 -13.30 -34.32
C ALA A 867 46.99 -11.78 -34.57
N ALA A 868 46.26 -10.95 -33.82
CA ALA A 868 46.35 -9.48 -33.90
C ALA A 868 47.68 -8.92 -33.33
N ASP A 869 48.24 -9.54 -32.29
CA ASP A 869 49.52 -9.15 -31.71
C ASP A 869 50.72 -9.66 -32.53
N VAL A 870 50.59 -10.78 -33.25
CA VAL A 870 51.59 -11.25 -34.22
C VAL A 870 51.60 -10.35 -35.46
N GLN A 871 50.43 -9.97 -35.99
CA GLN A 871 50.34 -8.97 -37.08
C GLN A 871 50.86 -7.58 -36.66
N ARG A 872 50.71 -7.17 -35.39
CA ARG A 872 51.32 -5.92 -34.88
C ARG A 872 52.83 -6.01 -34.70
N ARG A 873 53.38 -7.19 -34.40
CA ARG A 873 54.83 -7.40 -34.29
C ARG A 873 55.53 -7.49 -35.64
N GLU A 874 54.87 -8.00 -36.67
CA GLU A 874 55.41 -8.04 -38.05
C GLU A 874 55.33 -6.69 -38.79
N VAL A 875 54.56 -5.72 -38.31
CA VAL A 875 54.52 -4.35 -38.85
C VAL A 875 55.51 -3.41 -38.11
N VAL A 876 56.16 -3.88 -37.04
CA VAL A 876 57.11 -3.11 -36.21
C VAL A 876 58.50 -3.78 -36.12
N ALA A 877 58.75 -4.81 -36.92
CA ALA A 877 60.09 -5.35 -37.23
C ALA A 877 60.36 -5.16 -38.73
#